data_AF-A0A939D481-F1
#
_entry.id   AF-A0A939D481-F1
#
_cell.length_a   1.000
_cell.length_b   1.000
_cell.length_c   1.000
_cell.angle_alpha   90.00
_cell.angle_beta   90.00
_cell.angle_gamma   90.00
#
_symmetry.space_group_name_H-M   'P 1'
#
loop_
_entity.id
_entity.type
_entity.pdbx_description
1 polymer ?
#
loop_
_entity_poly.entity_id
_entity_poly.type
_entity_poly.pdbx_seq_one_letter_code
_entity_poly.pdbx_strand_id
1 'polypeptide(L)'
;MTGRSLKASLKGIEQASKALTRNALGKKALALELGIARSTVHNFFNSTAVDRLNFEEICKRLGLDWKKIVDIPTNEPRTEQLQDTTINNNNFVGREEAIAHLNNLVKEGAKVILIHAEGGIGKTTLATKWFELQGLECLELPVGSTPQNLNSVEDWVRIKLINYFKVNPEQNFITMLEQLKIQLKTKKIGVLIDNLEPALINGEFIEPHHSYYVELLTVLANKNVQSITLITSREQIYEHIVKRIQTFTNYELDGLKQESWQQYFEICKISIDDDALSEMHQAYGGNAEAMFILSPEIVKKAQGNLKVYWQDNREDILRHRTIEKLVQRQFDKLKNDNIQAYKLLCRFGFYPNQGINVPKIWLFCLLWDVPKNRQQRVIDDLCDYSLIKNCDDEYYLHTFIRAASIENFSLLINDLNNEQLPLIKKQVDAILEAEPELQLFLVWVQEKSSSIKCTFNKPSIRAFYLYLALSINHAIYHLCPNSVIAFFEDDFNPEIAFILGLELTEKFDEFNNIYIDLELAYAFGDSPKKTDLKHYALEPELVKLLQSLENKILDYSASMSFLYGGGYENSWQDDWSSEVKNLAGKLRLMLIKYRNIGHDWKFTERQRDLVQQYYNANKLLVYCLNSASDEVRSHIEDTLLLPIAEIEKRPFKN
;
A
#
# COMPACT_ATOMS: atom_id res chain seq x y z
N MET A 1 8.65 28.23 -22.88
CA MET A 1 9.42 28.03 -21.63
C MET A 1 8.91 28.99 -20.57
N THR A 2 8.10 28.53 -19.63
CA THR A 2 7.63 29.30 -18.47
C THR A 2 7.92 28.49 -17.22
N GLY A 3 9.21 28.41 -16.85
CA GLY A 3 9.61 27.81 -15.58
C GLY A 3 9.03 28.63 -14.43
N ARG A 4 8.19 28.01 -13.59
CA ARG A 4 7.64 28.63 -12.37
C ARG A 4 8.75 29.05 -11.37
N SER A 5 9.95 28.48 -11.50
CA SER A 5 11.12 28.82 -10.68
C SER A 5 12.36 29.15 -11.53
N LEU A 6 13.10 30.18 -11.12
CA LEU A 6 14.35 30.63 -11.72
C LEU A 6 15.54 30.28 -10.81
N LYS A 7 16.72 30.05 -11.40
CA LYS A 7 17.99 29.87 -10.68
C LYS A 7 18.96 30.98 -11.08
N ALA A 8 19.69 31.52 -10.12
CA ALA A 8 20.73 32.49 -10.41
C ALA A 8 21.99 31.77 -10.91
N SER A 9 22.56 32.25 -12.02
CA SER A 9 23.87 31.79 -12.49
C SER A 9 24.95 32.14 -11.45
N LEU A 10 26.08 31.44 -11.47
CA LEU A 10 27.20 31.73 -10.57
C LEU A 10 27.69 33.19 -10.70
N LYS A 11 27.72 33.73 -11.93
CA LYS A 11 28.04 35.14 -12.19
C LYS A 11 26.95 36.08 -11.65
N GLY A 12 25.68 35.69 -11.78
CA GLY A 12 24.54 36.44 -11.23
C GLY A 12 24.57 36.54 -9.70
N ILE A 13 24.96 35.47 -9.01
CA ILE A 13 25.11 35.46 -7.53
C ILE A 13 26.22 36.41 -7.07
N GLU A 14 27.34 36.44 -7.80
CA GLU A 14 28.44 37.35 -7.49
C GLU A 14 28.01 38.82 -7.65
N GLN A 15 27.28 39.14 -8.71
CA GLN A 15 26.70 40.46 -8.93
C GLN A 15 25.68 40.84 -7.86
N ALA A 16 24.79 39.91 -7.50
CA ALA A 16 23.84 40.11 -6.42
C ALA A 16 24.51 40.34 -5.07
N SER A 17 25.60 39.64 -4.79
CA SER A 17 26.35 39.78 -3.52
C SER A 17 27.06 41.14 -3.45
N LYS A 18 27.63 41.61 -4.56
CA LYS A 18 28.20 42.96 -4.66
C LYS A 18 27.13 44.06 -4.49
N ALA A 19 25.95 43.87 -5.07
CA ALA A 19 24.82 44.80 -4.91
C ALA A 19 24.31 44.84 -3.47
N LEU A 20 24.32 43.70 -2.76
CA LEU A 20 23.94 43.59 -1.36
C LEU A 20 24.88 44.45 -0.47
N THR A 21 26.19 44.35 -0.70
CA THR A 21 27.21 45.15 -0.01
C THR A 21 27.09 46.63 -0.35
N ARG A 22 26.88 46.98 -1.62
CA ARG A 22 26.73 48.38 -2.07
C ARG A 22 25.52 49.07 -1.45
N ASN A 23 24.44 48.31 -1.19
CA ASN A 23 23.22 48.83 -0.59
C ASN A 23 23.23 48.77 0.95
N ALA A 24 24.36 48.40 1.59
CA ALA A 24 24.49 48.20 3.03
C ALA A 24 23.42 47.27 3.65
N LEU A 25 22.94 46.30 2.86
CA LEU A 25 21.86 45.38 3.23
C LEU A 25 22.44 44.01 3.57
N GLY A 26 21.92 43.35 4.61
CA GLY A 26 22.17 41.94 4.88
C GLY A 26 21.08 41.04 4.29
N LYS A 27 21.38 39.76 4.01
CA LYS A 27 20.39 38.79 3.48
C LYS A 27 19.14 38.67 4.37
N LYS A 28 19.30 38.79 5.70
CA LYS A 28 18.19 38.78 6.67
C LYS A 28 17.34 40.05 6.59
N ALA A 29 17.96 41.21 6.40
CA ALA A 29 17.26 42.50 6.25
C ALA A 29 16.51 42.56 4.93
N LEU A 30 17.11 42.04 3.85
CA LEU A 30 16.48 41.93 2.53
C LEU A 30 15.22 41.06 2.56
N ALA A 31 15.25 39.92 3.27
CA ALA A 31 14.08 39.07 3.44
C ALA A 31 12.94 39.79 4.20
N LEU A 32 13.30 40.54 5.26
CA LEU A 32 12.35 41.29 6.06
C LEU A 32 11.69 42.43 5.27
N GLU A 33 12.47 43.21 4.52
CA GLU A 33 11.98 44.34 3.71
C GLU A 33 11.05 43.90 2.57
N LEU A 34 11.33 42.74 1.97
CA LEU A 34 10.54 42.21 0.86
C LEU A 34 9.32 41.39 1.31
N GLY A 35 9.17 41.13 2.62
CA GLY A 35 8.11 40.26 3.13
C GLY A 35 8.22 38.80 2.67
N ILE A 36 9.41 38.36 2.26
CA ILE A 36 9.66 37.00 1.75
C ILE A 36 10.41 36.15 2.77
N ALA A 37 10.23 34.83 2.72
CA ALA A 37 10.89 33.92 3.64
C ALA A 37 12.43 34.02 3.54
N ARG A 38 13.12 33.96 4.69
CA ARG A 38 14.59 33.99 4.75
C ARG A 38 15.23 32.84 3.95
N SER A 39 14.56 31.69 3.89
CA SER A 39 14.94 30.54 3.06
C SER A 39 14.92 30.87 1.58
N THR A 40 13.96 31.67 1.09
CA THR A 40 13.87 32.10 -0.31
C THR A 40 15.05 32.97 -0.72
N VAL A 41 15.42 33.95 0.12
CA VAL A 41 16.63 34.76 -0.10
C VAL A 41 17.89 33.89 -0.02
N HIS A 42 17.96 32.95 0.93
CA HIS A 42 19.08 32.01 1.03
C HIS A 42 19.23 31.17 -0.26
N ASN A 43 18.14 30.62 -0.77
CA ASN A 43 18.09 29.82 -2.00
C ASN A 43 18.55 30.61 -3.23
N PHE A 44 18.14 31.88 -3.35
CA PHE A 44 18.57 32.78 -4.43
C PHE A 44 20.11 32.92 -4.47
N PHE A 45 20.74 33.14 -3.31
CA PHE A 45 22.19 33.31 -3.20
C PHE A 45 23.00 32.00 -3.27
N ASN A 46 22.32 30.85 -3.33
CA ASN A 46 22.95 29.52 -3.40
C ASN A 46 22.63 28.78 -4.70
N SER A 47 22.22 29.50 -5.76
CA SER A 47 21.86 28.92 -7.07
C SER A 47 20.76 27.85 -7.00
N THR A 48 19.90 27.93 -5.98
CA THR A 48 18.77 27.03 -5.81
C THR A 48 17.54 27.62 -6.50
N ALA A 49 16.61 26.79 -6.95
CA ALA A 49 15.41 27.26 -7.64
C ALA A 49 14.57 28.12 -6.70
N VAL A 50 14.22 29.32 -7.15
CA VAL A 50 13.38 30.29 -6.43
C VAL A 50 12.20 30.64 -7.33
N ASP A 51 11.01 30.73 -6.74
CA ASP A 51 9.82 31.19 -7.46
C ASP A 51 10.11 32.47 -8.26
N ARG A 52 9.63 32.53 -9.50
CA ARG A 52 9.97 33.61 -10.43
C ARG A 52 9.63 35.00 -9.89
N LEU A 53 8.48 35.17 -9.22
CA LEU A 53 8.09 36.48 -8.68
C LEU A 53 9.05 36.90 -7.57
N ASN A 54 9.40 35.97 -6.67
CA ASN A 54 10.39 36.23 -5.64
C ASN A 54 11.78 36.52 -6.22
N PHE A 55 12.17 35.83 -7.29
CA PHE A 55 13.44 36.06 -7.98
C PHE A 55 13.51 37.46 -8.61
N GLU A 56 12.44 37.85 -9.32
CA GLU A 56 12.32 39.17 -9.93
C GLU A 56 12.31 40.28 -8.87
N GLU A 57 11.60 40.10 -7.76
CA GLU A 57 11.52 41.11 -6.68
C GLU A 57 12.86 41.26 -5.93
N ILE A 58 13.59 40.16 -5.70
CA ILE A 58 14.97 40.21 -5.17
C ILE A 58 15.89 40.99 -6.12
N CYS A 59 15.87 40.68 -7.42
CA CYS A 59 16.69 41.38 -8.41
C CYS A 59 16.35 42.87 -8.50
N LYS A 60 15.05 43.21 -8.53
CA LYS A 60 14.55 44.58 -8.57
C LYS A 60 15.01 45.40 -7.36
N ARG A 61 14.93 44.83 -6.15
CA ARG A 61 15.39 45.50 -4.92
C ARG A 61 16.90 45.72 -4.87
N LEU A 62 17.66 44.84 -5.52
CA LEU A 62 19.12 44.95 -5.65
C LEU A 62 19.55 45.84 -6.84
N GLY A 63 18.60 46.32 -7.65
CA GLY A 63 18.86 47.13 -8.85
C GLY A 63 19.51 46.33 -9.98
N LEU A 64 19.12 45.06 -10.13
CA LEU A 64 19.67 44.12 -11.10
C LEU A 64 18.59 43.70 -12.11
N ASP A 65 19.00 43.54 -13.36
CA ASP A 65 18.15 42.96 -14.41
C ASP A 65 18.13 41.44 -14.25
N TRP A 66 17.00 40.90 -13.82
CA TRP A 66 16.86 39.47 -13.51
C TRP A 66 17.21 38.57 -14.70
N LYS A 67 17.01 39.02 -15.95
CA LYS A 67 17.36 38.26 -17.16
C LYS A 67 18.87 38.05 -17.34
N LYS A 68 19.70 38.90 -16.73
CA LYS A 68 21.16 38.78 -16.72
C LYS A 68 21.69 37.98 -15.53
N ILE A 69 20.86 37.80 -14.50
CA ILE A 69 21.20 37.07 -13.28
C ILE A 69 20.81 35.60 -13.42
N VAL A 70 19.67 35.33 -14.06
CA VAL A 70 19.14 33.98 -14.26
C VAL A 70 20.05 33.15 -15.14
N ASP A 71 20.25 31.89 -14.76
CA ASP A 71 20.98 30.91 -15.56
C ASP A 71 20.09 30.43 -16.71
N ILE A 72 20.34 30.96 -17.91
CA ILE A 72 19.65 30.55 -19.14
C ILE A 72 20.60 29.61 -19.88
N PRO A 73 20.24 28.33 -20.11
CA PRO A 73 21.06 27.46 -20.96
C PRO A 73 21.08 28.02 -22.38
N THR A 74 22.22 28.57 -22.79
CA THR A 74 22.44 29.11 -24.14
C THR A 74 22.76 27.98 -25.11
N ASN A 75 21.78 27.58 -25.93
CA ASN A 75 22.07 26.87 -27.19
C ASN A 75 22.43 27.91 -28.25
N GLU A 76 23.70 27.94 -28.67
CA GLU A 76 24.10 28.63 -29.91
C GLU A 76 23.92 27.72 -31.14
N PRO A 77 23.52 28.27 -32.30
CA PRO A 77 23.14 27.48 -33.46
C PRO A 77 24.33 27.23 -34.41
N ARG A 78 24.46 25.98 -34.88
CA ARG A 78 25.08 25.68 -36.19
C ARG A 78 24.09 24.89 -37.03
N THR A 79 23.66 25.53 -38.10
CA THR A 79 23.00 24.96 -39.27
C THR A 79 23.80 23.79 -39.84
N GLU A 80 23.18 22.61 -39.94
CA GLU A 80 23.03 21.86 -41.19
C GLU A 80 22.10 20.65 -41.03
N GLN A 81 21.14 20.59 -41.97
CA GLN A 81 20.46 19.42 -42.51
C GLN A 81 19.39 18.70 -41.65
N LEU A 82 18.15 19.12 -41.92
CA LEU A 82 16.89 18.35 -41.91
C LEU A 82 17.04 16.84 -41.71
N GLN A 83 16.83 16.36 -40.48
CA GLN A 83 16.19 15.06 -40.23
C GLN A 83 15.27 15.17 -39.01
N ASP A 84 14.07 14.63 -39.20
CA ASP A 84 12.99 14.52 -38.23
C ASP A 84 13.48 14.19 -36.82
N THR A 85 13.16 15.04 -35.84
CA THR A 85 13.20 14.66 -34.43
C THR A 85 12.04 15.31 -33.69
N THR A 86 10.99 14.52 -33.49
CA THR A 86 10.16 14.58 -32.29
C THR A 86 11.08 14.74 -31.08
N ILE A 87 10.84 15.78 -30.28
CA ILE A 87 11.51 15.97 -28.99
C ILE A 87 11.10 14.79 -28.10
N ASN A 88 11.98 13.79 -27.97
CA ASN A 88 11.84 12.71 -27.00
C ASN A 88 11.89 13.32 -25.60
N ASN A 89 10.73 13.47 -24.98
CA ASN A 89 10.64 13.65 -23.53
C ASN A 89 10.96 12.29 -22.89
N ASN A 90 12.23 12.03 -22.61
CA ASN A 90 12.73 10.80 -21.97
C ASN A 90 12.14 10.52 -20.57
N ASN A 91 11.19 11.32 -20.09
CA ASN A 91 10.59 11.24 -18.75
C ASN A 91 9.13 10.77 -18.77
N PHE A 92 8.58 10.37 -19.92
CA PHE A 92 7.21 9.87 -20.05
C PHE A 92 7.23 8.49 -20.70
N VAL A 93 6.89 7.45 -19.93
CA VAL A 93 7.01 6.03 -20.31
C VAL A 93 5.73 5.27 -19.96
N GLY A 94 5.38 4.24 -20.73
CA GLY A 94 4.38 3.23 -20.36
C GLY A 94 2.93 3.75 -20.24
N ARG A 95 2.55 4.74 -21.04
CA ARG A 95 1.22 5.38 -20.99
C ARG A 95 0.48 5.37 -22.32
N GLU A 96 0.92 4.56 -23.27
CA GLU A 96 0.34 4.41 -24.61
C GLU A 96 -1.11 3.89 -24.52
N GLU A 97 -1.35 2.87 -23.71
CA GLU A 97 -2.68 2.29 -23.46
C GLU A 97 -3.63 3.32 -22.83
N ALA A 98 -3.15 4.06 -21.82
CA ALA A 98 -3.93 5.11 -21.16
C ALA A 98 -4.31 6.25 -22.12
N ILE A 99 -3.38 6.68 -22.97
CA ILE A 99 -3.63 7.68 -24.02
C ILE A 99 -4.68 7.16 -25.02
N ALA A 100 -4.55 5.91 -25.46
CA ALA A 100 -5.50 5.29 -26.38
C ALA A 100 -6.91 5.22 -25.77
N HIS A 101 -7.00 4.87 -24.48
CA HIS A 101 -8.28 4.81 -23.76
C HIS A 101 -8.91 6.21 -23.64
N LEU A 102 -8.15 7.23 -23.20
CA LEU A 102 -8.65 8.61 -23.15
C LEU A 102 -9.14 9.10 -24.53
N ASN A 103 -8.43 8.75 -25.60
CA ASN A 103 -8.87 9.06 -26.97
C ASN A 103 -10.20 8.39 -27.32
N ASN A 104 -10.42 7.15 -26.89
CA ASN A 104 -11.66 6.42 -27.14
C ASN A 104 -12.82 7.03 -26.35
N LEU A 105 -12.64 7.36 -25.07
CA LEU A 105 -13.67 8.04 -24.26
C LEU A 105 -14.12 9.36 -24.89
N VAL A 106 -13.17 10.16 -25.38
CA VAL A 106 -13.49 11.42 -26.08
C VAL A 106 -14.22 11.17 -27.40
N LYS A 107 -13.85 10.13 -28.17
CA LYS A 107 -14.57 9.74 -29.39
C LYS A 107 -16.00 9.28 -29.11
N GLU A 108 -16.22 8.62 -27.98
CA GLU A 108 -17.54 8.18 -27.52
C GLU A 108 -18.41 9.32 -26.98
N GLY A 109 -17.85 10.54 -26.88
CA GLY A 109 -18.58 11.75 -26.56
C GLY A 109 -18.34 12.28 -25.15
N ALA A 110 -17.41 11.71 -24.38
CA ALA A 110 -17.02 12.25 -23.09
C ALA A 110 -16.53 13.71 -23.23
N LYS A 111 -17.00 14.57 -22.33
CA LYS A 111 -16.60 15.98 -22.22
C LYS A 111 -15.84 16.26 -20.95
N VAL A 112 -16.15 15.53 -19.88
CA VAL A 112 -15.44 15.58 -18.62
C VAL A 112 -14.99 14.17 -18.28
N ILE A 113 -13.69 13.97 -18.07
CA ILE A 113 -13.13 12.68 -17.68
C ILE A 113 -12.42 12.85 -16.34
N LEU A 114 -12.89 12.11 -15.33
CA LEU A 114 -12.22 11.98 -14.04
C LEU A 114 -11.16 10.88 -14.12
N ILE A 115 -9.88 11.26 -14.13
CA ILE A 115 -8.75 10.36 -13.98
C ILE A 115 -8.57 10.09 -12.49
N HIS A 116 -8.90 8.87 -12.07
CA HIS A 116 -8.92 8.42 -10.68
C HIS A 116 -7.83 7.36 -10.45
N ALA A 117 -7.03 7.51 -9.40
CA ALA A 117 -5.99 6.57 -8.99
C ALA A 117 -5.35 6.97 -7.66
N GLU A 118 -4.52 6.10 -7.10
CA GLU A 118 -3.63 6.36 -5.97
C GLU A 118 -2.73 7.62 -6.15
N GLY A 119 -2.24 8.16 -5.02
CA GLY A 119 -1.24 9.22 -5.02
C GLY A 119 0.05 8.81 -5.74
N GLY A 120 0.63 9.70 -6.55
CA GLY A 120 1.92 9.46 -7.21
C GLY A 120 1.89 8.61 -8.50
N ILE A 121 0.73 8.06 -8.90
CA ILE A 121 0.61 7.25 -10.13
C ILE A 121 0.87 8.05 -11.44
N GLY A 122 0.79 9.39 -11.40
CA GLY A 122 1.09 10.25 -12.55
C GLY A 122 -0.14 10.77 -13.31
N LYS A 123 -1.29 10.89 -12.65
CA LYS A 123 -2.55 11.43 -13.21
C LYS A 123 -2.37 12.79 -13.89
N THR A 124 -1.76 13.75 -13.18
CA THR A 124 -1.50 15.11 -13.69
C THR A 124 -0.57 15.10 -14.90
N THR A 125 0.47 14.26 -14.86
CA THR A 125 1.40 14.08 -15.97
C THR A 125 0.70 13.50 -17.20
N LEU A 126 -0.15 12.48 -17.02
CA LEU A 126 -0.96 11.90 -18.09
C LEU A 126 -1.91 12.95 -18.69
N ALA A 127 -2.65 13.67 -17.86
CA ALA A 127 -3.61 14.67 -18.32
C ALA A 127 -2.93 15.79 -19.13
N THR A 128 -1.82 16.32 -18.60
CA THR A 128 -1.03 17.36 -19.27
C THR A 128 -0.48 16.84 -20.59
N LYS A 129 0.09 15.63 -20.60
CA LYS A 129 0.68 15.06 -21.81
C LYS A 129 -0.36 14.74 -22.86
N TRP A 130 -1.55 14.31 -22.45
CA TRP A 130 -2.66 14.08 -23.37
C TRP A 130 -3.08 15.38 -24.08
N PHE A 131 -3.24 16.49 -23.35
CA PHE A 131 -3.57 17.78 -23.97
C PHE A 131 -2.49 18.24 -24.98
N GLU A 132 -1.21 18.08 -24.64
CA GLU A 132 -0.10 18.37 -25.57
C GLU A 132 -0.21 17.55 -26.86
N LEU A 133 -0.46 16.24 -26.75
CA LEU A 133 -0.59 15.34 -27.89
C LEU A 133 -1.81 15.64 -28.75
N GLN A 134 -2.90 16.15 -28.15
CA GLN A 134 -4.08 16.61 -28.88
C GLN A 134 -3.92 18.01 -29.50
N GLY A 135 -2.79 18.70 -29.24
CA GLY A 135 -2.57 20.07 -29.68
C GLY A 135 -3.55 21.07 -29.04
N LEU A 136 -4.03 20.77 -27.82
CA LEU A 136 -4.99 21.61 -27.10
C LEU A 136 -4.27 22.54 -26.14
N GLU A 137 -4.57 23.84 -26.23
CA GLU A 137 -4.21 24.76 -25.15
C GLU A 137 -4.99 24.41 -23.89
N CYS A 138 -4.31 24.37 -22.74
CA CYS A 138 -4.88 23.93 -21.48
C CYS A 138 -5.11 25.10 -20.51
N LEU A 139 -6.35 25.24 -20.04
CA LEU A 139 -6.71 26.12 -18.92
C LEU A 139 -6.72 25.31 -17.62
N GLU A 140 -5.68 25.49 -16.80
CA GLU A 140 -5.57 24.85 -15.49
C GLU A 140 -6.42 25.60 -14.43
N LEU A 141 -7.30 24.89 -13.74
CA LEU A 141 -7.97 25.26 -12.50
C LEU A 141 -7.23 24.59 -11.33
N PRO A 142 -6.36 25.32 -10.62
CA PRO A 142 -5.76 24.80 -9.40
C PRO A 142 -6.83 24.76 -8.30
N VAL A 143 -7.15 23.60 -7.75
CA VAL A 143 -8.21 23.44 -6.73
C VAL A 143 -7.79 24.02 -5.38
N GLY A 144 -6.55 23.80 -4.99
CA GLY A 144 -6.03 24.18 -3.67
C GLY A 144 -5.28 23.01 -3.04
N SER A 145 -4.65 23.23 -1.88
CA SER A 145 -3.89 22.18 -1.19
C SER A 145 -4.61 21.57 0.01
N THR A 146 -5.62 22.26 0.56
CA THR A 146 -6.41 21.81 1.72
C THR A 146 -7.86 22.31 1.61
N PRO A 147 -8.82 21.68 2.32
CA PRO A 147 -10.21 22.15 2.38
C PRO A 147 -10.38 23.61 2.81
N GLN A 148 -9.48 24.13 3.65
CA GLN A 148 -9.52 25.52 4.14
C GLN A 148 -8.87 26.52 3.18
N ASN A 149 -8.13 26.05 2.17
CA ASN A 149 -7.37 26.89 1.25
C ASN A 149 -7.70 26.51 -0.21
N LEU A 150 -9.00 26.43 -0.50
CA LEU A 150 -9.49 26.23 -1.85
C LEU A 150 -9.49 27.53 -2.64
N ASN A 151 -9.12 27.43 -3.91
CA ASN A 151 -9.23 28.55 -4.83
C ASN A 151 -10.68 28.75 -5.25
N SER A 152 -11.08 30.01 -5.39
CA SER A 152 -12.41 30.38 -5.85
C SER A 152 -12.62 30.00 -7.31
N VAL A 153 -13.55 29.07 -7.55
CA VAL A 153 -13.98 28.68 -8.90
C VAL A 153 -14.58 29.89 -9.64
N GLU A 154 -15.35 30.72 -8.93
CA GLU A 154 -15.93 31.95 -9.49
C GLU A 154 -14.84 32.91 -9.98
N ASP A 155 -13.82 33.17 -9.16
CA ASP A 155 -12.72 34.06 -9.56
C ASP A 155 -11.90 33.48 -10.71
N TRP A 156 -11.71 32.16 -10.73
CA TRP A 156 -11.06 31.51 -11.85
C TRP A 156 -11.82 31.73 -13.16
N VAL A 157 -13.14 31.49 -13.18
CA VAL A 157 -13.97 31.73 -14.37
C VAL A 157 -13.89 33.20 -14.79
N ARG A 158 -14.02 34.12 -13.83
CA ARG A 158 -13.91 35.56 -14.05
C ARG A 158 -12.59 35.94 -14.72
N ILE A 159 -11.48 35.43 -14.18
CA ILE A 159 -10.12 35.68 -14.70
C ILE A 159 -9.97 35.11 -16.11
N LYS A 160 -10.48 33.91 -16.41
CA LYS A 160 -10.40 33.34 -17.76
C LYS A 160 -11.23 34.12 -18.77
N LEU A 161 -12.43 34.58 -18.40
CA LEU A 161 -13.24 35.43 -19.27
C LEU A 161 -12.51 36.72 -19.64
N ILE A 162 -11.93 37.43 -18.65
CA ILE A 162 -11.20 38.68 -18.89
C ILE A 162 -9.91 38.44 -19.67
N ASN A 163 -9.04 37.56 -19.17
CA ASN A 163 -7.66 37.48 -19.64
C ASN A 163 -7.51 36.63 -20.90
N TYR A 164 -8.30 35.57 -21.03
CA TYR A 164 -8.19 34.61 -22.12
C TYR A 164 -9.24 34.83 -23.21
N PHE A 165 -10.52 34.92 -22.83
CA PHE A 165 -11.60 35.11 -23.80
C PHE A 165 -11.85 36.57 -24.18
N LYS A 166 -11.27 37.53 -23.43
CA LYS A 166 -11.44 38.97 -23.64
C LYS A 166 -12.91 39.42 -23.57
N VAL A 167 -13.67 38.82 -22.67
CA VAL A 167 -15.09 39.10 -22.40
C VAL A 167 -15.22 39.75 -21.03
N ASN A 168 -16.06 40.77 -20.90
CA ASN A 168 -16.36 41.37 -19.61
C ASN A 168 -17.31 40.44 -18.81
N PRO A 169 -16.90 39.94 -17.63
CA PRO A 169 -17.68 38.96 -16.89
C PRO A 169 -18.90 39.60 -16.23
N GLU A 170 -20.02 38.88 -16.24
CA GLU A 170 -21.21 39.27 -15.49
C GLU A 170 -20.98 39.22 -13.96
N GLN A 171 -21.85 39.88 -13.19
CA GLN A 171 -21.78 39.86 -11.72
C GLN A 171 -22.22 38.52 -11.13
N ASN A 172 -23.29 37.92 -11.65
CA ASN A 172 -23.82 36.66 -11.15
C ASN A 172 -23.03 35.47 -11.72
N PHE A 173 -22.71 34.49 -10.88
CA PHE A 173 -21.90 33.33 -11.28
C PHE A 173 -22.56 32.48 -12.38
N ILE A 174 -23.88 32.26 -12.32
CA ILE A 174 -24.60 31.45 -13.31
C ILE A 174 -24.58 32.12 -14.69
N THR A 175 -24.80 33.44 -14.75
CA THR A 175 -24.72 34.16 -16.04
C THR A 175 -23.29 34.20 -16.58
N MET A 176 -22.29 34.28 -15.70
CA MET A 176 -20.88 34.17 -16.05
C MET A 176 -20.52 32.78 -16.61
N LEU A 177 -21.09 31.71 -16.06
CA LEU A 177 -20.95 30.35 -16.57
C LEU A 177 -21.59 30.17 -17.95
N GLU A 178 -22.72 30.82 -18.24
CA GLU A 178 -23.29 30.84 -19.59
C GLU A 178 -22.39 31.61 -20.58
N GLN A 179 -21.72 32.70 -20.15
CA GLN A 179 -20.70 33.34 -20.98
C GLN A 179 -19.55 32.38 -21.30
N LEU A 180 -19.04 31.67 -20.29
CA LEU A 180 -17.99 30.67 -20.47
C LEU A 180 -18.43 29.59 -21.47
N LYS A 181 -19.63 29.03 -21.30
CA LYS A 181 -20.22 28.02 -22.19
C LYS A 181 -20.30 28.49 -23.64
N ILE A 182 -20.68 29.74 -23.90
CA ILE A 182 -20.72 30.32 -25.24
C ILE A 182 -19.32 30.31 -25.87
N GLN A 183 -18.29 30.66 -25.10
CA GLN A 183 -16.91 30.63 -25.58
C GLN A 183 -16.41 29.20 -25.85
N LEU A 184 -16.75 28.25 -24.97
CA LEU A 184 -16.36 26.84 -25.11
C LEU A 184 -17.06 26.13 -26.27
N LYS A 185 -18.19 26.65 -26.78
CA LYS A 185 -18.84 26.14 -28.01
C LYS A 185 -18.04 26.44 -29.27
N THR A 186 -17.25 27.50 -29.28
CA THR A 186 -16.53 27.97 -30.49
C THR A 186 -15.05 27.67 -30.44
N LYS A 187 -14.46 27.54 -29.24
CA LYS A 187 -13.04 27.23 -29.06
C LYS A 187 -12.82 25.81 -28.56
N LYS A 188 -11.98 25.06 -29.29
CA LYS A 188 -11.49 23.74 -28.87
C LYS A 188 -10.29 23.93 -27.94
N ILE A 189 -10.52 23.78 -26.64
CA ILE A 189 -9.48 23.93 -25.59
C ILE A 189 -9.57 22.81 -24.56
N GLY A 190 -8.46 22.54 -23.88
CA GLY A 190 -8.41 21.70 -22.71
C GLY A 190 -8.72 22.48 -21.43
N VAL A 191 -9.39 21.84 -20.47
CA VAL A 191 -9.49 22.33 -19.10
C VAL A 191 -8.94 21.25 -18.17
N LEU A 192 -7.99 21.61 -17.31
CA LEU A 192 -7.45 20.69 -16.31
C LEU A 192 -7.92 21.13 -14.94
N ILE A 193 -8.68 20.30 -14.24
CA ILE A 193 -8.99 20.47 -12.82
C ILE A 193 -8.07 19.53 -12.06
N ASP A 194 -6.98 20.06 -11.52
CA ASP A 194 -5.94 19.25 -10.90
C ASP A 194 -6.15 19.11 -9.39
N ASN A 195 -5.97 17.89 -8.88
CA ASN A 195 -5.97 17.56 -7.46
C ASN A 195 -7.29 17.94 -6.78
N LEU A 196 -8.40 17.33 -7.23
CA LEU A 196 -9.76 17.66 -6.78
C LEU A 196 -10.08 17.23 -5.34
N GLU A 197 -9.34 16.27 -4.78
CA GLU A 197 -9.60 15.68 -3.46
C GLU A 197 -9.73 16.67 -2.28
N PRO A 198 -9.06 17.85 -2.23
CA PRO A 198 -9.26 18.79 -1.13
C PRO A 198 -10.64 19.45 -1.12
N ALA A 199 -11.36 19.42 -2.25
CA ALA A 199 -12.72 19.94 -2.36
C ALA A 199 -13.79 18.88 -2.06
N LEU A 200 -13.39 17.65 -1.73
CA LEU A 200 -14.28 16.51 -1.51
C LEU A 200 -14.17 15.97 -0.08
N ILE A 201 -15.31 15.50 0.46
CA ILE A 201 -15.39 14.64 1.63
C ILE A 201 -16.32 13.48 1.25
N ASN A 202 -15.83 12.23 1.33
CA ASN A 202 -16.57 11.04 0.91
C ASN A 202 -17.18 11.17 -0.51
N GLY A 203 -16.43 11.81 -1.43
CA GLY A 203 -16.85 12.03 -2.82
C GLY A 203 -17.91 13.10 -3.06
N GLU A 204 -18.36 13.84 -2.03
CA GLU A 204 -19.26 15.00 -2.16
C GLU A 204 -18.48 16.31 -2.01
N PHE A 205 -18.90 17.36 -2.73
CA PHE A 205 -18.24 18.66 -2.63
C PHE A 205 -18.52 19.35 -1.31
N ILE A 206 -17.50 19.97 -0.71
CA ILE A 206 -17.64 20.65 0.57
C ILE A 206 -18.34 22.02 0.44
N GLU A 207 -19.14 22.38 1.43
CA GLU A 207 -19.68 23.74 1.55
C GLU A 207 -18.60 24.74 2.00
N PRO A 208 -18.63 26.01 1.52
CA PRO A 208 -19.62 26.63 0.63
C PRO A 208 -19.35 26.43 -0.88
N HIS A 209 -18.36 25.59 -1.24
CA HIS A 209 -17.88 25.45 -2.62
C HIS A 209 -18.71 24.49 -3.47
N HIS A 210 -19.63 23.74 -2.86
CA HIS A 210 -20.47 22.73 -3.49
C HIS A 210 -21.11 23.21 -4.79
N SER A 211 -21.97 24.22 -4.69
CA SER A 211 -22.71 24.76 -5.84
C SER A 211 -21.79 25.23 -6.97
N TYR A 212 -20.63 25.81 -6.64
CA TYR A 212 -19.70 26.33 -7.64
C TYR A 212 -19.07 25.24 -8.50
N TYR A 213 -18.65 24.13 -7.90
CA TYR A 213 -18.10 23.00 -8.64
C TYR A 213 -19.17 22.29 -9.46
N VAL A 214 -20.36 22.05 -8.89
CA VAL A 214 -21.46 21.38 -9.59
C VAL A 214 -21.89 22.16 -10.83
N GLU A 215 -22.06 23.47 -10.72
CA GLU A 215 -22.48 24.32 -11.85
C GLU A 215 -21.39 24.43 -12.91
N LEU A 216 -20.12 24.56 -12.51
CA LEU A 216 -19.01 24.56 -13.46
C LEU A 216 -18.93 23.22 -14.22
N LEU A 217 -18.99 22.09 -13.52
CA LEU A 217 -18.93 20.76 -14.15
C LEU A 217 -20.11 20.54 -15.09
N THR A 218 -21.30 21.04 -14.74
CA THR A 218 -22.48 20.99 -15.61
C THR A 218 -22.26 21.74 -16.93
N VAL A 219 -21.61 22.91 -16.88
CA VAL A 219 -21.24 23.67 -18.09
C VAL A 219 -20.16 22.96 -18.90
N LEU A 220 -19.10 22.49 -18.24
CA LEU A 220 -17.96 21.83 -18.89
C LEU A 220 -18.38 20.50 -19.55
N ALA A 221 -19.36 19.82 -18.98
CA ALA A 221 -19.89 18.57 -19.53
C ALA A 221 -20.95 18.79 -20.61
N ASN A 222 -21.34 20.02 -20.94
CA ASN A 222 -22.37 20.25 -21.94
C ASN A 222 -22.00 19.64 -23.30
N LYS A 223 -22.86 18.79 -23.88
CA LYS A 223 -22.57 18.10 -25.15
C LYS A 223 -22.20 19.03 -26.33
N ASN A 224 -22.62 20.30 -26.27
CA ASN A 224 -22.39 21.27 -27.34
C ASN A 224 -21.05 22.00 -27.21
N VAL A 225 -20.32 21.88 -26.10
CA VAL A 225 -18.99 22.50 -26.00
C VAL A 225 -17.95 21.70 -26.78
N GLN A 226 -16.95 22.38 -27.32
CA GLN A 226 -15.81 21.78 -28.00
C GLN A 226 -14.63 21.52 -27.06
N SER A 227 -14.69 22.03 -25.83
CA SER A 227 -13.67 21.77 -24.82
C SER A 227 -13.74 20.34 -24.29
N ILE A 228 -12.58 19.85 -23.83
CA ILE A 228 -12.45 18.62 -23.06
C ILE A 228 -11.86 18.96 -21.71
N THR A 229 -12.50 18.47 -20.66
CA THR A 229 -12.03 18.62 -19.29
C THR A 229 -11.46 17.31 -18.78
N LEU A 230 -10.23 17.35 -18.28
CA LEU A 230 -9.64 16.26 -17.51
C LEU A 230 -9.58 16.69 -16.05
N ILE A 231 -10.04 15.84 -15.15
CA ILE A 231 -9.98 16.03 -13.71
C ILE A 231 -9.02 15.00 -13.15
N THR A 232 -8.12 15.38 -12.25
CA THR A 232 -7.28 14.42 -11.51
C THR A 232 -7.75 14.36 -10.06
N SER A 233 -7.93 13.15 -9.54
CA SER A 233 -8.35 12.93 -8.15
C SER A 233 -7.87 11.59 -7.62
N ARG A 234 -7.77 11.48 -6.30
CA ARG A 234 -7.60 10.20 -5.58
C ARG A 234 -8.92 9.60 -5.12
N GLU A 235 -10.01 10.36 -5.28
CA GLU A 235 -11.35 9.99 -4.86
C GLU A 235 -12.31 10.01 -6.03
N GLN A 236 -13.34 9.17 -5.92
CA GLN A 236 -14.52 9.22 -6.79
C GLN A 236 -15.39 10.45 -6.47
N ILE A 237 -16.21 10.87 -7.43
CA ILE A 237 -17.26 11.86 -7.20
C ILE A 237 -18.60 11.14 -7.08
N TYR A 238 -19.30 11.30 -5.96
CA TYR A 238 -20.62 10.72 -5.70
C TYR A 238 -21.78 11.71 -5.83
N GLU A 239 -21.47 12.95 -6.21
CA GLU A 239 -22.46 13.99 -6.44
C GLU A 239 -23.55 13.56 -7.43
N HIS A 240 -24.79 13.46 -6.95
CA HIS A 240 -25.92 12.90 -7.71
C HIS A 240 -26.17 13.66 -9.03
N ILE A 241 -25.99 14.98 -9.02
CA ILE A 241 -26.17 15.81 -10.23
C ILE A 241 -25.10 15.47 -11.26
N VAL A 242 -23.84 15.36 -10.84
CA VAL A 242 -22.70 15.06 -11.73
C VAL A 242 -22.80 13.65 -12.32
N LYS A 243 -23.16 12.66 -11.50
CA LYS A 243 -23.30 11.25 -11.94
C LYS A 243 -24.39 11.04 -12.99
N ARG A 244 -25.38 11.94 -13.11
CA ARG A 244 -26.44 11.87 -14.12
C ARG A 244 -26.03 12.45 -15.48
N ILE A 245 -24.86 13.10 -15.55
CA ILE A 245 -24.37 13.71 -16.77
C ILE A 245 -23.75 12.63 -17.67
N GLN A 246 -24.38 12.36 -18.81
CA GLN A 246 -23.96 11.28 -19.74
C GLN A 246 -22.56 11.46 -20.32
N THR A 247 -22.09 12.70 -20.40
CA THR A 247 -20.78 13.09 -20.95
C THR A 247 -19.69 13.20 -19.87
N PHE A 248 -20.03 12.87 -18.61
CA PHE A 248 -19.09 12.73 -17.51
C PHE A 248 -18.69 11.24 -17.39
N THR A 249 -17.40 10.95 -17.43
CA THR A 249 -16.90 9.57 -17.40
C THR A 249 -15.74 9.44 -16.42
N ASN A 250 -15.64 8.28 -15.79
CA ASN A 250 -14.53 7.92 -14.92
C ASN A 250 -13.51 7.08 -15.70
N TYR A 251 -12.22 7.37 -15.50
CA TYR A 251 -11.11 6.57 -15.99
C TYR A 251 -10.19 6.22 -14.82
N GLU A 252 -10.11 4.94 -14.49
CA GLU A 252 -9.18 4.43 -13.49
C GLU A 252 -7.79 4.27 -14.12
N LEU A 253 -6.77 4.84 -13.48
CA LEU A 253 -5.40 4.80 -13.98
C LEU A 253 -4.54 3.85 -13.15
N ASP A 254 -4.01 2.83 -13.83
CA ASP A 254 -3.09 1.88 -13.22
C ASP A 254 -1.67 2.40 -13.01
N GLY A 255 -0.97 1.74 -12.08
CA GLY A 255 0.48 1.83 -11.92
C GLY A 255 1.22 1.52 -13.22
N LEU A 256 2.46 1.99 -13.32
CA LEU A 256 3.31 1.67 -14.45
C LEU A 256 3.66 0.17 -14.41
N LYS A 257 3.72 -0.47 -15.59
CA LYS A 257 4.18 -1.86 -15.70
C LYS A 257 5.69 -1.95 -15.43
N GLN A 258 6.19 -3.15 -15.07
CA GLN A 258 7.60 -3.36 -14.76
C GLN A 258 8.52 -2.96 -15.92
N GLU A 259 8.10 -3.19 -17.16
CA GLU A 259 8.85 -2.82 -18.37
C GLU A 259 9.03 -1.29 -18.48
N SER A 260 8.08 -0.53 -17.94
CA SER A 260 8.15 0.93 -17.94
C SER A 260 9.18 1.43 -16.92
N TRP A 261 9.28 0.75 -15.78
CA TRP A 261 10.32 1.01 -14.78
C TRP A 261 11.70 0.67 -15.31
N GLN A 262 11.83 -0.48 -15.96
CA GLN A 262 13.06 -0.89 -16.63
C GLN A 262 13.51 0.18 -17.64
N GLN A 263 12.62 0.58 -18.55
CA GLN A 263 12.90 1.61 -19.56
C GLN A 263 13.38 2.93 -18.91
N TYR A 264 12.71 3.38 -17.85
CA TYR A 264 13.08 4.62 -17.18
C TYR A 264 14.42 4.51 -16.42
N PHE A 265 14.69 3.38 -15.78
CA PHE A 265 15.96 3.15 -15.09
C PHE A 265 17.14 3.02 -16.05
N GLU A 266 16.95 2.42 -17.22
CA GLU A 266 17.94 2.40 -18.30
C GLU A 266 18.28 3.82 -18.78
N ILE A 267 17.26 4.67 -18.97
CA ILE A 267 17.44 6.10 -19.28
C ILE A 267 18.26 6.81 -18.18
N CYS A 268 18.05 6.44 -16.92
CA CYS A 268 18.79 6.95 -15.76
C CYS A 268 20.20 6.34 -15.60
N LYS A 269 20.62 5.42 -16.49
CA LYS A 269 21.90 4.69 -16.43
C LYS A 269 22.04 3.83 -15.16
N ILE A 270 20.94 3.22 -14.72
CA ILE A 270 20.93 2.25 -13.63
C ILE A 270 21.13 0.85 -14.22
N SER A 271 22.04 0.09 -13.62
CA SER A 271 22.24 -1.34 -13.89
C SER A 271 21.09 -2.14 -13.29
N ILE A 272 20.33 -2.81 -14.15
CA ILE A 272 19.15 -3.59 -13.80
C ILE A 272 19.55 -5.01 -13.35
N ASP A 273 18.84 -5.49 -12.34
CA ASP A 273 18.80 -6.89 -11.90
C ASP A 273 17.31 -7.25 -11.86
N ASP A 274 16.90 -8.28 -12.61
CA ASP A 274 15.48 -8.55 -12.88
C ASP A 274 14.71 -8.92 -11.60
N ASP A 275 15.33 -9.70 -10.71
CA ASP A 275 14.76 -10.08 -9.41
C ASP A 275 14.56 -8.84 -8.54
N ALA A 276 15.60 -8.01 -8.37
CA ALA A 276 15.50 -6.78 -7.59
C ALA A 276 14.49 -5.78 -8.18
N LEU A 277 14.39 -5.71 -9.51
CA LEU A 277 13.40 -4.87 -10.18
C LEU A 277 11.97 -5.37 -9.93
N SER A 278 11.75 -6.68 -10.04
CA SER A 278 10.44 -7.30 -9.79
C SER A 278 9.99 -7.07 -8.34
N GLU A 279 10.86 -7.38 -7.37
CA GLU A 279 10.59 -7.17 -5.95
C GLU A 279 10.30 -5.69 -5.63
N MET A 280 11.12 -4.78 -6.17
CA MET A 280 10.93 -3.33 -5.96
C MET A 280 9.64 -2.84 -6.62
N HIS A 281 9.35 -3.26 -7.86
CA HIS A 281 8.13 -2.89 -8.57
C HIS A 281 6.88 -3.34 -7.81
N GLN A 282 6.88 -4.59 -7.32
CA GLN A 282 5.82 -5.15 -6.49
C GLN A 282 5.68 -4.37 -5.18
N ALA A 283 6.79 -4.02 -4.53
CA ALA A 283 6.78 -3.30 -3.26
C ALA A 283 6.14 -1.91 -3.35
N TYR A 284 6.32 -1.21 -4.47
CA TYR A 284 5.79 0.13 -4.72
C TYR A 284 4.55 0.15 -5.64
N GLY A 285 4.03 -1.00 -6.07
CA GLY A 285 2.81 -1.07 -6.88
C GLY A 285 2.91 -0.38 -8.25
N GLY A 286 4.10 -0.28 -8.84
CA GLY A 286 4.32 0.47 -10.08
C GLY A 286 4.14 1.99 -9.95
N ASN A 287 4.23 2.56 -8.74
CA ASN A 287 4.05 4.00 -8.50
C ASN A 287 5.10 4.86 -9.21
N ALA A 288 4.65 5.74 -10.12
CA ALA A 288 5.53 6.55 -10.95
C ALA A 288 6.34 7.58 -10.16
N GLU A 289 5.78 8.14 -9.08
CA GLU A 289 6.48 9.09 -8.21
C GLU A 289 7.55 8.37 -7.38
N ALA A 290 7.28 7.14 -6.89
CA ALA A 290 8.30 6.32 -6.24
C ALA A 290 9.47 6.00 -7.20
N MET A 291 9.17 5.52 -8.41
CA MET A 291 10.17 5.27 -9.47
C MET A 291 11.05 6.51 -9.72
N PHE A 292 10.42 7.68 -9.84
CA PHE A 292 11.10 8.96 -10.07
C PHE A 292 11.99 9.39 -8.88
N ILE A 293 11.52 9.18 -7.64
CA ILE A 293 12.22 9.56 -6.42
C ILE A 293 13.42 8.64 -6.15
N LEU A 294 13.26 7.33 -6.38
CA LEU A 294 14.27 6.33 -6.08
C LEU A 294 15.42 6.34 -7.11
N SER A 295 15.15 6.68 -8.38
CA SER A 295 16.20 6.65 -9.41
C SER A 295 17.45 7.50 -9.09
N PRO A 296 17.35 8.78 -8.64
CA PRO A 296 18.54 9.53 -8.24
C PRO A 296 19.21 8.97 -6.98
N GLU A 297 18.46 8.32 -6.09
CA GLU A 297 19.03 7.68 -4.90
C GLU A 297 19.84 6.43 -5.26
N ILE A 298 19.35 5.59 -6.16
CA ILE A 298 20.05 4.40 -6.65
C ILE A 298 21.39 4.81 -7.29
N VAL A 299 21.36 5.84 -8.14
CA VAL A 299 22.57 6.39 -8.77
C VAL A 299 23.55 6.90 -7.72
N LYS A 300 23.08 7.62 -6.70
CA LYS A 300 23.95 8.27 -5.71
C LYS A 300 24.48 7.32 -4.63
N LYS A 301 23.63 6.46 -4.07
CA LYS A 301 23.95 5.62 -2.91
C LYS A 301 24.54 4.27 -3.31
N ALA A 302 24.13 3.72 -4.45
CA ALA A 302 24.56 2.41 -4.94
C ALA A 302 25.33 2.47 -6.26
N GLN A 303 25.80 3.67 -6.67
CA GLN A 303 26.55 3.88 -7.93
C GLN A 303 25.79 3.38 -9.17
N GLY A 304 24.45 3.42 -9.13
CA GLY A 304 23.60 2.93 -10.20
C GLY A 304 23.36 1.43 -10.19
N ASN A 305 23.76 0.67 -9.15
CA ASN A 305 23.46 -0.76 -9.04
C ASN A 305 22.11 -0.97 -8.31
N LEU A 306 21.10 -1.48 -9.02
CA LEU A 306 19.77 -1.71 -8.46
C LEU A 306 19.77 -2.77 -7.35
N LYS A 307 20.47 -3.89 -7.57
CA LYS A 307 20.53 -5.01 -6.63
C LYS A 307 21.08 -4.58 -5.27
N VAL A 308 22.19 -3.85 -5.27
CA VAL A 308 22.83 -3.32 -4.05
C VAL A 308 21.90 -2.36 -3.33
N TYR A 309 21.28 -1.42 -4.07
CA TYR A 309 20.33 -0.49 -3.46
C TYR A 309 19.15 -1.22 -2.81
N TRP A 310 18.59 -2.21 -3.50
CA TRP A 310 17.44 -2.94 -3.01
C TRP A 310 17.78 -3.76 -1.75
N GLN A 311 18.91 -4.47 -1.74
CA GLN A 311 19.39 -5.21 -0.57
C GLN A 311 19.54 -4.31 0.68
N ASP A 312 20.02 -3.07 0.51
CA ASP A 312 20.23 -2.13 1.61
C ASP A 312 18.96 -1.42 2.11
N ASN A 313 17.86 -1.46 1.36
CA ASN A 313 16.68 -0.63 1.63
C ASN A 313 15.34 -1.40 1.67
N ARG A 314 15.28 -2.67 1.25
CA ARG A 314 14.03 -3.45 1.18
C ARG A 314 13.32 -3.64 2.53
N GLU A 315 14.06 -3.59 3.64
CA GLU A 315 13.50 -3.72 4.99
C GLU A 315 12.70 -2.49 5.44
N ASP A 316 13.02 -1.30 4.91
CA ASP A 316 12.35 -0.03 5.21
C ASP A 316 11.98 0.71 3.92
N ILE A 317 10.86 0.29 3.33
CA ILE A 317 10.32 0.81 2.06
C ILE A 317 9.89 2.29 2.19
N LEU A 318 9.58 2.76 3.40
CA LEU A 318 9.17 4.14 3.67
C LEU A 318 10.32 5.06 4.12
N ARG A 319 11.56 4.54 4.18
CA ARG A 319 12.77 5.28 4.58
C ARG A 319 12.93 6.64 3.89
N HIS A 320 12.47 6.73 2.65
CA HIS A 320 12.50 7.99 1.91
C HIS A 320 11.37 8.93 2.33
N ARG A 321 11.72 10.00 3.06
CA ARG A 321 10.79 11.01 3.61
C ARG A 321 9.75 11.58 2.64
N THR A 322 10.05 11.69 1.35
CA THR A 322 9.07 12.17 0.37
C THR A 322 7.99 11.14 0.09
N ILE A 323 8.35 9.85 0.02
CA ILE A 323 7.40 8.74 -0.18
C ILE A 323 6.56 8.58 1.09
N GLU A 324 7.18 8.57 2.25
CA GLU A 324 6.52 8.58 3.56
C GLU A 324 5.44 9.69 3.64
N LYS A 325 5.80 10.94 3.30
CA LYS A 325 4.85 12.06 3.30
C LYS A 325 3.74 11.94 2.27
N LEU A 326 3.99 11.31 1.11
CA LEU A 326 2.97 11.07 0.09
C LEU A 326 1.89 10.12 0.62
N VAL A 327 2.30 9.08 1.34
CA VAL A 327 1.41 8.10 1.97
C VAL A 327 0.70 8.72 3.16
N GLN A 328 1.44 9.35 4.08
CA GLN A 328 0.87 9.90 5.32
C GLN A 328 -0.23 10.92 5.07
N ARG A 329 -0.10 11.77 4.04
CA ARG A 329 -1.17 12.72 3.66
C ARG A 329 -2.50 12.04 3.30
N GLN A 330 -2.43 10.85 2.71
CA GLN A 330 -3.64 10.08 2.36
C GLN A 330 -4.25 9.44 3.61
N PHE A 331 -3.42 8.91 4.50
CA PHE A 331 -3.85 8.41 5.80
C PHE A 331 -4.49 9.51 6.66
N ASP A 332 -3.88 10.68 6.73
CA ASP A 332 -4.40 11.83 7.49
C ASP A 332 -5.77 12.27 6.97
N LYS A 333 -5.94 12.32 5.65
CA LYS A 333 -7.22 12.66 5.03
C LYS A 333 -8.27 11.58 5.32
N LEU A 334 -7.95 10.31 5.11
CA LEU A 334 -8.86 9.20 5.43
C LEU A 334 -9.27 9.22 6.92
N LYS A 335 -8.33 9.48 7.82
CA LYS A 335 -8.58 9.59 9.27
C LYS A 335 -9.59 10.70 9.60
N ASN A 336 -9.46 11.84 8.94
CA ASN A 336 -10.33 13.00 9.14
C ASN A 336 -11.72 12.80 8.52
N ASP A 337 -11.79 12.20 7.33
CA ASP A 337 -13.02 12.10 6.54
C ASP A 337 -13.84 10.84 6.91
N ASN A 338 -13.17 9.73 7.21
CA ASN A 338 -13.79 8.44 7.51
C ASN A 338 -12.94 7.59 8.49
N ILE A 339 -13.15 7.83 9.79
CA ILE A 339 -12.40 7.15 10.85
C ILE A 339 -12.55 5.61 10.85
N GLN A 340 -13.67 5.08 10.35
CA GLN A 340 -13.91 3.63 10.32
C GLN A 340 -13.10 2.97 9.19
N ALA A 341 -13.09 3.58 8.00
CA ALA A 341 -12.24 3.14 6.90
C ALA A 341 -10.75 3.26 7.24
N TYR A 342 -10.35 4.34 7.94
CA TYR A 342 -8.99 4.48 8.48
C TYR A 342 -8.61 3.34 9.43
N LYS A 343 -9.47 3.03 10.41
CA LYS A 343 -9.22 1.92 11.34
C LYS A 343 -9.10 0.58 10.60
N LEU A 344 -9.98 0.34 9.62
CA LEU A 344 -9.91 -0.85 8.78
C LEU A 344 -8.56 -0.94 8.04
N LEU A 345 -8.13 0.15 7.40
CA LEU A 345 -6.85 0.20 6.67
C LEU A 345 -5.66 -0.11 7.57
N CYS A 346 -5.63 0.46 8.79
CA CYS A 346 -4.57 0.21 9.76
C CYS A 346 -4.56 -1.26 10.21
N ARG A 347 -5.73 -1.83 10.51
CA ARG A 347 -5.88 -3.26 10.88
C ARG A 347 -5.48 -4.19 9.73
N PHE A 348 -5.83 -3.83 8.50
CA PHE A 348 -5.55 -4.63 7.31
C PHE A 348 -4.05 -4.79 7.05
N GLY A 349 -3.22 -3.85 7.51
CA GLY A 349 -1.76 -3.95 7.44
C GLY A 349 -1.17 -5.21 8.08
N PHE A 350 -1.86 -5.82 9.05
CA PHE A 350 -1.39 -7.02 9.76
C PHE A 350 -1.67 -8.33 9.03
N TYR A 351 -2.50 -8.31 8.00
CA TYR A 351 -2.71 -9.48 7.17
C TYR A 351 -1.48 -9.73 6.26
N PRO A 352 -1.13 -11.00 6.01
CA PRO A 352 -0.04 -11.35 5.12
C PRO A 352 -0.46 -11.01 3.69
N ASN A 353 -0.08 -9.83 3.21
CA ASN A 353 -0.44 -9.35 1.87
C ASN A 353 0.81 -9.09 1.01
N GLN A 354 1.79 -10.01 1.05
CA GLN A 354 2.94 -9.97 0.14
C GLN A 354 2.55 -10.44 -1.27
N GLY A 355 1.60 -9.75 -1.91
CA GLY A 355 1.10 -10.11 -3.24
C GLY A 355 -0.04 -11.14 -3.26
N ILE A 356 -0.71 -11.36 -2.14
CA ILE A 356 -1.83 -12.32 -2.03
C ILE A 356 -3.13 -11.56 -1.88
N ASN A 357 -4.05 -11.80 -2.80
CA ASN A 357 -5.40 -11.32 -2.74
C ASN A 357 -6.11 -11.84 -1.48
N VAL A 358 -6.70 -10.93 -0.70
CA VAL A 358 -7.39 -11.26 0.55
C VAL A 358 -8.89 -11.30 0.30
N PRO A 359 -9.58 -12.43 0.59
CA PRO A 359 -11.02 -12.52 0.38
C PRO A 359 -11.80 -11.48 1.21
N LYS A 360 -12.89 -10.97 0.65
CA LYS A 360 -13.78 -10.00 1.32
C LYS A 360 -14.18 -10.36 2.75
N ILE A 361 -14.44 -11.65 3.01
CA ILE A 361 -14.83 -12.14 4.33
C ILE A 361 -13.82 -11.75 5.39
N TRP A 362 -12.52 -11.69 5.06
CA TRP A 362 -11.45 -11.30 5.97
C TRP A 362 -11.50 -9.81 6.34
N LEU A 363 -11.91 -8.92 5.43
CA LEU A 363 -12.09 -7.50 5.75
C LEU A 363 -13.26 -7.27 6.72
N PHE A 364 -14.37 -8.02 6.56
CA PHE A 364 -15.47 -7.99 7.53
C PHE A 364 -15.02 -8.36 8.94
N CYS A 365 -14.04 -9.25 9.06
CA CYS A 365 -13.47 -9.65 10.34
C CYS A 365 -12.77 -8.50 11.06
N LEU A 366 -12.10 -7.62 10.32
CA LEU A 366 -11.38 -6.46 10.86
C LEU A 366 -12.33 -5.33 11.29
N LEU A 367 -13.63 -5.48 11.04
CA LEU A 367 -14.67 -4.49 11.33
C LEU A 367 -15.50 -4.90 12.56
N TRP A 368 -14.88 -5.52 13.55
CA TRP A 368 -15.53 -6.01 14.78
C TRP A 368 -16.25 -4.90 15.59
N ASP A 369 -15.78 -3.66 15.49
CA ASP A 369 -16.37 -2.48 16.14
C ASP A 369 -17.41 -1.76 15.26
N VAL A 370 -17.73 -2.29 14.08
CA VAL A 370 -18.71 -1.74 13.14
C VAL A 370 -19.95 -2.66 13.06
N PRO A 371 -21.17 -2.12 13.19
CA PRO A 371 -22.40 -2.91 13.03
C PRO A 371 -22.46 -3.62 11.67
N LYS A 372 -22.88 -4.90 11.64
CA LYS A 372 -22.90 -5.75 10.42
C LYS A 372 -23.53 -5.08 9.21
N ASN A 373 -24.62 -4.33 9.39
CA ASN A 373 -25.32 -3.61 8.31
C ASN A 373 -24.54 -2.40 7.73
N ARG A 374 -23.43 -2.00 8.34
CA ARG A 374 -22.55 -0.91 7.88
C ARG A 374 -21.17 -1.39 7.42
N GLN A 375 -20.80 -2.64 7.68
CA GLN A 375 -19.45 -3.12 7.38
C GLN A 375 -19.13 -3.06 5.88
N GLN A 376 -20.08 -3.44 5.02
CA GLN A 376 -19.90 -3.38 3.56
C GLN A 376 -19.57 -1.95 3.12
N ARG A 377 -20.32 -0.97 3.63
CA ARG A 377 -20.08 0.44 3.33
C ARG A 377 -18.68 0.89 3.73
N VAL A 378 -18.16 0.44 4.87
CA VAL A 378 -16.79 0.81 5.29
C VAL A 378 -15.73 0.24 4.35
N ILE A 379 -15.96 -0.96 3.80
CA ILE A 379 -15.07 -1.56 2.79
C ILE A 379 -15.15 -0.76 1.48
N ASP A 380 -16.35 -0.45 1.02
CA ASP A 380 -16.59 0.34 -0.20
C ASP A 380 -15.95 1.74 -0.06
N ASP A 381 -16.20 2.41 1.06
CA ASP A 381 -15.61 3.71 1.37
C ASP A 381 -14.07 3.63 1.31
N LEU A 382 -13.44 2.56 1.84
CA LEU A 382 -11.97 2.40 1.78
C LEU A 382 -11.45 2.20 0.34
N CYS A 383 -12.17 1.46 -0.50
CA CYS A 383 -11.84 1.31 -1.92
C CYS A 383 -11.90 2.66 -2.66
N ASP A 384 -12.83 3.54 -2.30
CA ASP A 384 -13.02 4.83 -2.97
C ASP A 384 -11.86 5.82 -2.80
N TYR A 385 -11.02 5.62 -1.78
CA TYR A 385 -9.78 6.36 -1.58
C TYR A 385 -8.59 5.81 -2.39
N SER A 386 -8.82 4.75 -3.19
CA SER A 386 -7.80 3.98 -3.91
C SER A 386 -6.68 3.41 -3.03
N LEU A 387 -6.80 3.37 -1.70
CA LEU A 387 -5.71 2.88 -0.82
C LEU A 387 -5.60 1.36 -0.79
N ILE A 388 -6.64 0.66 -1.28
CA ILE A 388 -6.67 -0.79 -1.48
C ILE A 388 -7.17 -1.06 -2.90
N LYS A 389 -6.67 -2.13 -3.52
CA LYS A 389 -7.18 -2.62 -4.81
C LYS A 389 -8.22 -3.71 -4.58
N ASN A 390 -9.25 -3.74 -5.41
CA ASN A 390 -10.24 -4.81 -5.44
C ASN A 390 -10.18 -5.52 -6.81
N CYS A 391 -10.13 -6.85 -6.80
CA CYS A 391 -10.17 -7.70 -7.98
C CYS A 391 -11.04 -8.91 -7.64
N ASP A 392 -12.20 -9.05 -8.29
CA ASP A 392 -13.13 -10.19 -8.14
C ASP A 392 -13.50 -10.54 -6.68
N ASP A 393 -13.92 -9.54 -5.88
CA ASP A 393 -14.21 -9.67 -4.42
C ASP A 393 -13.01 -10.08 -3.55
N GLU A 394 -11.81 -10.00 -4.09
CA GLU A 394 -10.56 -10.08 -3.34
C GLU A 394 -9.88 -8.71 -3.26
N TYR A 395 -9.12 -8.51 -2.18
CA TYR A 395 -8.58 -7.22 -1.81
C TYR A 395 -7.07 -7.28 -1.63
N TYR A 396 -6.39 -6.28 -2.18
CA TYR A 396 -4.94 -6.21 -2.17
C TYR A 396 -4.47 -4.88 -1.56
N LEU A 397 -3.44 -4.97 -0.72
CA LEU A 397 -2.78 -3.85 -0.07
C LEU A 397 -1.32 -3.84 -0.51
N HIS A 398 -0.91 -2.81 -1.25
CA HIS A 398 0.49 -2.66 -1.67
C HIS A 398 1.42 -2.63 -0.46
N THR A 399 2.62 -3.20 -0.61
CA THR A 399 3.58 -3.38 0.49
C THR A 399 3.93 -2.07 1.19
N PHE A 400 4.08 -0.96 0.46
CA PHE A 400 4.37 0.34 1.05
C PHE A 400 3.16 0.96 1.81
N ILE A 401 1.92 0.74 1.34
CA ILE A 401 0.71 1.13 2.09
C ILE A 401 0.58 0.27 3.35
N ARG A 402 0.86 -1.03 3.24
CA ARG A 402 0.90 -1.96 4.37
C ARG A 402 1.88 -1.52 5.45
N ALA A 403 3.09 -1.10 5.07
CA ALA A 403 4.08 -0.57 6.00
C ALA A 403 3.52 0.64 6.77
N ALA A 404 2.91 1.60 6.06
CA ALA A 404 2.28 2.76 6.69
C ALA A 404 1.07 2.39 7.56
N SER A 405 0.27 1.38 7.17
CA SER A 405 -0.83 0.85 7.97
C SER A 405 -0.36 0.32 9.31
N ILE A 406 0.74 -0.45 9.34
CA ILE A 406 1.31 -1.01 10.58
C ILE A 406 1.83 0.12 11.49
N GLU A 407 2.54 1.10 10.93
CA GLU A 407 3.04 2.25 11.68
C GLU A 407 1.89 3.07 12.28
N ASN A 408 0.87 3.41 11.48
CA ASN A 408 -0.30 4.16 11.92
C ASN A 408 -1.19 3.36 12.90
N PHE A 409 -1.21 2.02 12.79
CA PHE A 409 -1.88 1.18 13.77
C PHE A 409 -1.18 1.20 15.14
N SER A 410 0.15 1.22 15.15
CA SER A 410 0.94 1.36 16.39
C SER A 410 0.57 2.64 17.15
N LEU A 411 0.36 3.74 16.41
CA LEU A 411 -0.12 5.01 16.97
C LEU A 411 -1.56 4.91 17.49
N LEU A 412 -2.44 4.21 16.77
CA LEU A 412 -3.83 3.98 17.18
C LEU A 412 -3.93 3.15 18.47
N ILE A 413 -3.03 2.19 18.66
CA ILE A 413 -3.00 1.31 19.85
C ILE A 413 -2.59 2.05 21.11
N ASN A 414 -1.72 3.07 21.00
CA ASN A 414 -1.36 3.90 22.14
C ASN A 414 -2.57 4.66 22.72
N ASP A 415 -3.64 4.82 21.94
CA ASP A 415 -4.91 5.42 22.36
C ASP A 415 -5.96 4.38 22.81
N LEU A 416 -5.66 3.06 22.75
CA LEU A 416 -6.57 2.03 23.25
C LEU A 416 -6.53 2.01 24.78
N ASN A 417 -7.66 2.31 25.41
CA ASN A 417 -7.77 2.23 26.87
C ASN A 417 -7.95 0.78 27.33
N ASN A 418 -7.50 0.47 28.57
CA ASN A 418 -7.64 -0.85 29.21
C ASN A 418 -9.07 -1.42 29.22
N GLU A 419 -10.09 -0.57 29.07
CA GLU A 419 -11.50 -0.99 28.98
C GLU A 419 -11.88 -1.54 27.58
N GLN A 420 -11.15 -1.19 26.53
CA GLN A 420 -11.47 -1.55 25.15
C GLN A 420 -10.91 -2.92 24.75
N LEU A 421 -9.74 -3.32 25.25
CA LEU A 421 -9.13 -4.60 24.91
C LEU A 421 -9.97 -5.82 25.34
N PRO A 422 -10.59 -5.86 26.53
CA PRO A 422 -11.53 -6.92 26.88
C PRO A 422 -12.75 -6.98 25.95
N LEU A 423 -13.23 -5.84 25.45
CA LEU A 423 -14.33 -5.80 24.48
C LEU A 423 -13.91 -6.36 23.12
N ILE A 424 -12.71 -6.03 22.65
CA ILE A 424 -12.13 -6.60 21.43
C ILE A 424 -11.98 -8.11 21.61
N LYS A 425 -11.41 -8.59 22.72
CA LYS A 425 -11.30 -10.02 23.04
C LYS A 425 -12.65 -10.73 22.97
N LYS A 426 -13.70 -10.16 23.59
CA LYS A 426 -15.05 -10.72 23.53
C LYS A 426 -15.57 -10.85 22.09
N GLN A 427 -15.28 -9.87 21.24
CA GLN A 427 -15.67 -9.93 19.83
C GLN A 427 -14.86 -10.97 19.03
N VAL A 428 -13.57 -11.13 19.35
CA VAL A 428 -12.73 -12.19 18.78
C VAL A 428 -13.26 -13.56 19.18
N ASP A 429 -13.64 -13.76 20.44
CA ASP A 429 -14.19 -15.04 20.92
C ASP A 429 -15.53 -15.37 20.27
N ALA A 430 -16.37 -14.36 20.06
CA ALA A 430 -17.69 -14.50 19.42
C ALA A 430 -17.61 -15.03 17.97
N ILE A 431 -16.44 -14.95 17.31
CA ILE A 431 -16.23 -15.51 15.96
C ILE A 431 -16.56 -17.01 15.93
N LEU A 432 -16.17 -17.74 16.98
CA LEU A 432 -16.33 -19.19 17.07
C LEU A 432 -17.46 -19.63 18.00
N GLU A 433 -18.13 -18.70 18.69
CA GLU A 433 -19.12 -19.00 19.73
C GLU A 433 -20.32 -19.82 19.20
N ALA A 434 -20.77 -19.53 17.98
CA ALA A 434 -21.93 -20.19 17.38
C ALA A 434 -21.60 -21.52 16.66
N GLU A 435 -20.35 -22.00 16.72
CA GLU A 435 -19.86 -23.16 15.96
C GLU A 435 -19.42 -24.30 16.91
N PRO A 436 -20.30 -25.27 17.24
CA PRO A 436 -20.03 -26.29 18.24
C PRO A 436 -18.79 -27.15 17.96
N GLU A 437 -18.55 -27.48 16.69
CA GLU A 437 -17.39 -28.27 16.26
C GLU A 437 -16.08 -27.51 16.47
N LEU A 438 -16.09 -26.18 16.25
CA LEU A 438 -14.93 -25.32 16.48
C LEU A 438 -14.69 -25.10 17.98
N GLN A 439 -15.74 -25.09 18.80
CA GLN A 439 -15.59 -25.10 20.27
C GLN A 439 -14.98 -26.42 20.78
N LEU A 440 -15.39 -27.57 20.25
CA LEU A 440 -14.77 -28.86 20.57
C LEU A 440 -13.29 -28.91 20.16
N PHE A 441 -12.97 -28.31 19.01
CA PHE A 441 -11.59 -28.14 18.59
C PHE A 441 -10.78 -27.29 19.60
N LEU A 442 -11.31 -26.16 20.07
CA LEU A 442 -10.65 -25.34 21.11
C LEU A 442 -10.52 -26.07 22.46
N VAL A 443 -11.48 -26.92 22.83
CA VAL A 443 -11.36 -27.81 24.00
C VAL A 443 -10.14 -28.72 23.84
N TRP A 444 -9.98 -29.36 22.68
CA TRP A 444 -8.80 -30.18 22.41
C TRP A 444 -7.50 -29.37 22.48
N VAL A 445 -7.46 -28.16 21.91
CA VAL A 445 -6.28 -27.26 22.01
C VAL A 445 -5.93 -26.99 23.48
N GLN A 446 -6.94 -26.70 24.31
CA GLN A 446 -6.75 -26.44 25.73
C GLN A 446 -6.29 -27.69 26.51
N GLU A 447 -6.86 -28.85 26.25
CA GLU A 447 -6.45 -30.11 26.88
C GLU A 447 -5.02 -30.50 26.47
N LYS A 448 -4.72 -30.40 25.17
CA LYS A 448 -3.41 -30.75 24.63
C LYS A 448 -2.33 -29.83 25.18
N SER A 449 -2.56 -28.52 25.16
CA SER A 449 -1.62 -27.55 25.74
C SER A 449 -1.40 -27.77 27.24
N SER A 450 -2.46 -28.08 27.99
CA SER A 450 -2.35 -28.36 29.44
C SER A 450 -1.63 -29.68 29.75
N SER A 451 -1.58 -30.62 28.81
CA SER A 451 -0.85 -31.89 28.96
C SER A 451 0.67 -31.75 28.90
N ILE A 452 1.15 -30.63 28.34
CA ILE A 452 2.57 -30.37 28.18
C ILE A 452 3.16 -29.74 29.45
N LYS A 453 4.27 -30.31 29.89
CA LYS A 453 5.09 -29.75 30.98
C LYS A 453 6.30 -29.06 30.37
N CYS A 454 6.22 -27.74 30.24
CA CYS A 454 7.33 -26.90 29.80
C CYS A 454 7.32 -25.55 30.52
N THR A 455 8.40 -24.79 30.37
CA THR A 455 8.56 -23.47 30.99
C THR A 455 7.90 -22.33 30.22
N PHE A 456 7.45 -22.58 28.97
CA PHE A 456 6.77 -21.61 28.12
C PHE A 456 5.46 -21.13 28.72
N ASN A 457 5.09 -19.91 28.36
CA ASN A 457 3.79 -19.41 28.75
C ASN A 457 2.66 -20.23 28.10
N LYS A 458 1.54 -20.37 28.83
CA LYS A 458 0.38 -21.15 28.37
C LYS A 458 -0.20 -20.67 27.03
N PRO A 459 -0.34 -19.36 26.74
CA PRO A 459 -0.87 -18.92 25.46
C PRO A 459 0.01 -19.32 24.26
N SER A 460 1.34 -19.36 24.40
CA SER A 460 2.23 -19.84 23.32
C SER A 460 2.00 -21.30 23.00
N ILE A 461 1.85 -22.14 24.02
CA ILE A 461 1.59 -23.57 23.83
C ILE A 461 0.24 -23.78 23.13
N ARG A 462 -0.79 -23.01 23.52
CA ARG A 462 -2.09 -23.03 22.83
C ARG A 462 -1.97 -22.57 21.38
N ALA A 463 -1.26 -21.47 21.12
CA ALA A 463 -1.04 -20.96 19.78
C ALA A 463 -0.31 -21.97 18.89
N PHE A 464 0.70 -22.65 19.42
CA PHE A 464 1.42 -23.71 18.73
C PHE A 464 0.49 -24.87 18.32
N TYR A 465 -0.29 -25.42 19.25
CA TYR A 465 -1.17 -26.56 18.92
C TYR A 465 -2.37 -26.17 18.06
N LEU A 466 -2.87 -24.94 18.21
CA LEU A 466 -3.87 -24.37 17.31
C LEU A 466 -3.31 -24.32 15.88
N TYR A 467 -2.14 -23.71 15.70
CA TYR A 467 -1.45 -23.63 14.41
C TYR A 467 -1.22 -25.02 13.81
N LEU A 468 -0.58 -25.91 14.56
CA LEU A 468 -0.24 -27.26 14.11
C LEU A 468 -1.48 -28.01 13.62
N ALA A 469 -2.57 -27.99 14.40
CA ALA A 469 -3.78 -28.69 14.02
C ALA A 469 -4.47 -28.08 12.80
N LEU A 470 -4.42 -26.76 12.63
CA LEU A 470 -5.02 -26.10 11.49
C LEU A 470 -4.23 -26.29 10.20
N SER A 471 -2.90 -26.28 10.28
CA SER A 471 -2.03 -26.68 9.18
C SER A 471 -2.38 -28.10 8.72
N ILE A 472 -2.46 -29.06 9.67
CA ILE A 472 -2.84 -30.47 9.41
C ILE A 472 -4.19 -30.63 8.70
N ASN A 473 -5.11 -29.68 8.90
CA ASN A 473 -6.47 -29.77 8.39
C ASN A 473 -6.72 -28.92 7.13
N HIS A 474 -5.64 -28.40 6.52
CA HIS A 474 -5.71 -27.49 5.38
C HIS A 474 -6.63 -26.28 5.65
N ALA A 475 -6.80 -25.92 6.92
CA ALA A 475 -7.66 -24.82 7.36
C ALA A 475 -7.00 -23.46 7.21
N ILE A 476 -5.69 -23.47 6.95
CA ILE A 476 -4.82 -22.32 6.85
C ILE A 476 -3.87 -22.59 5.68
N TYR A 477 -3.90 -21.71 4.68
CA TYR A 477 -2.85 -21.61 3.67
C TYR A 477 -2.02 -20.38 4.00
N HIS A 478 -0.69 -20.50 4.04
CA HIS A 478 0.24 -19.37 4.11
C HIS A 478 0.37 -18.62 5.45
N LEU A 479 0.08 -19.23 6.61
CA LEU A 479 0.50 -18.62 7.89
C LEU A 479 1.87 -19.11 8.32
N CYS A 480 2.74 -18.15 8.62
CA CYS A 480 3.99 -18.40 9.33
C CYS A 480 3.68 -18.80 10.79
N PRO A 481 4.18 -19.95 11.28
CA PRO A 481 3.98 -20.44 12.66
C PRO A 481 4.37 -19.40 13.71
N ASN A 482 5.31 -18.52 13.37
CA ASN A 482 6.02 -17.68 14.31
C ASN A 482 5.21 -16.48 14.80
N SER A 483 4.13 -16.03 14.18
CA SER A 483 3.64 -14.67 14.48
C SER A 483 2.86 -14.47 15.78
N VAL A 484 2.16 -15.48 16.31
CA VAL A 484 1.53 -15.42 17.66
C VAL A 484 2.51 -15.91 18.72
N ILE A 485 3.36 -16.88 18.38
CA ILE A 485 4.37 -17.46 19.28
C ILE A 485 5.50 -16.46 19.56
N ALA A 486 6.01 -15.78 18.53
CA ALA A 486 7.10 -14.80 18.65
C ALA A 486 6.70 -13.52 19.40
N PHE A 487 5.41 -13.28 19.66
CA PHE A 487 5.01 -12.21 20.56
C PHE A 487 5.35 -12.53 22.02
N PHE A 488 5.28 -13.81 22.37
CA PHE A 488 5.42 -14.28 23.73
C PHE A 488 6.81 -14.80 24.05
N GLU A 489 7.58 -15.17 23.03
CA GLU A 489 8.90 -15.79 23.16
C GLU A 489 9.84 -15.25 22.08
N ASP A 490 10.92 -14.56 22.47
CA ASP A 490 11.88 -13.91 21.56
C ASP A 490 12.75 -14.92 20.76
N ASP A 491 12.92 -16.15 21.28
CA ASP A 491 13.74 -17.20 20.67
C ASP A 491 12.94 -18.51 20.57
N PHE A 492 12.43 -18.84 19.37
CA PHE A 492 11.89 -20.17 19.11
C PHE A 492 13.05 -21.18 19.08
N ASN A 493 13.36 -21.80 20.22
CA ASN A 493 14.39 -22.83 20.33
C ASN A 493 13.93 -24.16 19.65
N PRO A 494 14.73 -24.76 18.75
CA PRO A 494 14.43 -26.04 18.10
C PRO A 494 14.13 -27.21 19.06
N GLU A 495 14.73 -27.18 20.26
CA GLU A 495 14.48 -28.15 21.33
C GLU A 495 13.03 -28.05 21.87
N ILE A 496 12.42 -26.86 21.78
CA ILE A 496 11.01 -26.60 22.11
C ILE A 496 10.10 -27.13 21.00
N ALA A 497 10.48 -26.94 19.73
CA ALA A 497 9.77 -27.51 18.60
C ALA A 497 9.64 -29.03 18.80
N PHE A 498 10.74 -29.68 19.19
CA PHE A 498 10.77 -31.10 19.51
C PHE A 498 9.87 -31.49 20.70
N ILE A 499 9.90 -30.75 21.82
CA ILE A 499 9.08 -31.02 23.03
C ILE A 499 7.58 -30.79 22.77
N LEU A 500 7.22 -29.77 21.97
CA LEU A 500 5.84 -29.41 21.68
C LEU A 500 5.25 -30.21 20.50
N GLY A 501 6.04 -30.71 19.56
CA GLY A 501 5.49 -31.53 18.47
C GLY A 501 6.27 -31.58 17.17
N LEU A 502 7.60 -31.61 17.28
CA LEU A 502 8.62 -31.79 16.24
C LEU A 502 9.01 -30.53 15.44
N GLU A 503 10.26 -30.54 14.95
CA GLU A 503 10.97 -29.58 14.08
C GLU A 503 10.23 -29.33 12.73
N LEU A 504 8.93 -29.07 12.78
CA LEU A 504 8.05 -28.88 11.63
C LEU A 504 8.04 -27.43 11.15
N THR A 505 8.49 -26.47 11.96
CA THR A 505 8.22 -25.05 11.69
C THR A 505 9.13 -24.42 10.64
N GLU A 506 10.43 -24.75 10.58
CA GLU A 506 11.33 -24.13 9.59
C GLU A 506 11.12 -24.62 8.15
N LYS A 507 10.54 -25.82 7.95
CA LYS A 507 10.37 -26.43 6.62
C LYS A 507 8.94 -26.36 6.07
N PHE A 508 7.95 -26.01 6.90
CA PHE A 508 6.56 -25.89 6.43
C PHE A 508 6.29 -24.63 5.60
N ASP A 509 7.13 -23.60 5.73
CA ASP A 509 6.97 -22.33 5.00
C ASP A 509 7.20 -22.49 3.47
N GLU A 510 7.82 -23.57 3.01
CA GLU A 510 8.15 -23.80 1.59
C GLU A 510 7.12 -24.64 0.80
N PHE A 511 6.15 -25.30 1.46
CA PHE A 511 5.31 -26.29 0.78
C PHE A 511 3.83 -25.87 0.69
N ASN A 512 3.37 -25.62 -0.53
CA ASN A 512 1.95 -25.53 -0.87
C ASN A 512 1.33 -26.94 -0.97
N ASN A 513 0.68 -27.38 0.11
CA ASN A 513 -0.64 -28.03 0.10
C ASN A 513 -0.86 -29.51 -0.33
N ILE A 514 -1.93 -30.10 0.25
CA ILE A 514 -2.68 -31.35 -0.08
C ILE A 514 -2.26 -32.68 0.60
N TYR A 515 -1.02 -32.89 1.05
CA TYR A 515 -0.64 -34.17 1.70
C TYR A 515 0.22 -33.99 2.96
N ILE A 516 -0.38 -33.44 4.02
CA ILE A 516 0.30 -33.18 5.30
C ILE A 516 0.99 -34.42 5.92
N ASP A 517 0.46 -35.61 5.67
CA ASP A 517 1.06 -36.85 6.15
C ASP A 517 2.44 -37.07 5.52
N LEU A 518 2.64 -36.66 4.25
CA LEU A 518 3.93 -36.70 3.55
C LEU A 518 4.88 -35.59 4.03
N GLU A 519 4.37 -34.41 4.37
CA GLU A 519 5.18 -33.33 4.95
C GLU A 519 5.67 -33.68 6.35
N LEU A 520 4.79 -34.24 7.18
CA LEU A 520 5.15 -34.83 8.47
C LEU A 520 6.17 -35.95 8.25
N ALA A 521 5.97 -36.83 7.28
CA ALA A 521 6.95 -37.88 6.98
C ALA A 521 8.32 -37.30 6.58
N TYR A 522 8.35 -36.27 5.72
CA TYR A 522 9.58 -35.62 5.26
C TYR A 522 10.32 -34.90 6.38
N ALA A 523 9.63 -34.07 7.16
CA ALA A 523 10.23 -33.34 8.26
C ALA A 523 10.83 -34.28 9.31
N PHE A 524 10.14 -35.36 9.63
CA PHE A 524 10.63 -36.35 10.58
C PHE A 524 11.70 -37.29 10.00
N GLY A 525 11.68 -37.53 8.68
CA GLY A 525 12.64 -38.41 8.00
C GLY A 525 13.96 -37.74 7.66
N ASP A 526 14.02 -36.41 7.52
CA ASP A 526 15.26 -35.65 7.26
C ASP A 526 15.89 -35.04 8.54
N SER A 527 15.10 -34.88 9.61
CA SER A 527 15.54 -34.51 10.97
C SER A 527 16.66 -35.38 11.60
N PRO A 528 16.74 -36.71 11.39
CA PRO A 528 17.64 -37.58 12.17
C PRO A 528 19.14 -37.35 11.93
N LYS A 529 19.52 -36.53 10.94
CA LYS A 529 20.92 -36.12 10.75
C LYS A 529 21.47 -35.24 11.88
N LYS A 530 20.64 -34.69 12.78
CA LYS A 530 21.07 -33.73 13.82
C LYS A 530 20.73 -34.06 15.29
N THR A 531 19.83 -34.99 15.58
CA THR A 531 19.40 -35.29 16.97
C THR A 531 19.47 -36.79 17.28
N ASP A 532 20.23 -37.18 18.31
CA ASP A 532 20.29 -38.56 18.79
C ASP A 532 18.94 -38.93 19.42
N LEU A 533 18.07 -39.61 18.64
CA LEU A 533 16.71 -40.01 19.02
C LEU A 533 16.64 -40.78 20.36
N LYS A 534 17.77 -41.31 20.84
CA LYS A 534 17.91 -42.04 22.10
C LYS A 534 17.68 -41.18 23.36
N HIS A 535 17.79 -39.86 23.26
CA HIS A 535 17.57 -38.97 24.40
C HIS A 535 16.09 -38.67 24.68
N TYR A 536 15.20 -39.09 23.79
CA TYR A 536 13.79 -38.78 23.86
C TYR A 536 13.01 -40.07 24.07
N ALA A 537 12.19 -40.13 25.13
CA ALA A 537 11.43 -41.31 25.53
C ALA A 537 10.28 -41.62 24.53
N LEU A 538 10.63 -41.96 23.30
CA LEU A 538 9.70 -42.34 22.23
C LEU A 538 9.34 -43.82 22.33
N GLU A 539 8.13 -44.15 21.90
CA GLU A 539 7.68 -45.53 21.83
C GLU A 539 8.52 -46.30 20.80
N PRO A 540 8.99 -47.53 21.12
CA PRO A 540 9.85 -48.31 20.21
C PRO A 540 9.25 -48.54 18.82
N GLU A 541 7.92 -48.62 18.73
CA GLU A 541 7.20 -48.73 17.46
C GLU A 541 7.34 -47.45 16.62
N LEU A 542 7.24 -46.27 17.26
CA LEU A 542 7.33 -44.98 16.58
C LEU A 542 8.75 -44.77 16.06
N VAL A 543 9.76 -45.08 16.87
CA VAL A 543 11.18 -45.02 16.47
C VAL A 543 11.43 -45.88 15.22
N LYS A 544 10.91 -47.12 15.19
CA LYS A 544 11.04 -48.00 14.02
C LYS A 544 10.37 -47.43 12.77
N LEU A 545 9.19 -46.85 12.92
CA LEU A 545 8.47 -46.24 11.81
C LEU A 545 9.23 -45.02 11.25
N LEU A 546 9.75 -44.17 12.13
CA LEU A 546 10.56 -43.00 11.75
C LEU A 546 11.84 -43.41 11.01
N GLN A 547 12.56 -44.42 11.50
CA GLN A 547 13.72 -44.99 10.82
C GLN A 547 13.36 -45.57 9.43
N SER A 548 12.20 -46.21 9.30
CA SER A 548 11.72 -46.72 8.01
C SER A 548 11.38 -45.60 7.03
N LEU A 549 10.84 -44.48 7.52
CA LEU A 549 10.54 -43.29 6.73
C LEU A 549 11.82 -42.59 6.28
N GLU A 550 12.76 -42.38 7.21
CA GLU A 550 14.08 -41.79 6.96
C GLU A 550 14.81 -42.52 5.82
N ASN A 551 14.95 -43.85 5.91
CA ASN A 551 15.63 -44.63 4.88
C ASN A 551 14.98 -44.47 3.50
N LYS A 552 13.65 -44.43 3.44
CA LYS A 552 12.91 -44.28 2.18
C LYS A 552 13.00 -42.86 1.61
N ILE A 553 13.03 -41.84 2.46
CA ILE A 553 13.24 -40.44 2.05
C ILE A 553 14.67 -40.20 1.60
N LEU A 554 15.67 -40.85 2.22
CA LEU A 554 17.06 -40.85 1.78
C LEU A 554 17.22 -41.47 0.39
N ASP A 555 16.58 -42.62 0.14
CA ASP A 555 16.58 -43.26 -1.17
C ASP A 555 15.97 -42.34 -2.25
N TYR A 556 14.91 -41.60 -1.90
CA TYR A 556 14.26 -40.63 -2.78
C TYR A 556 15.14 -39.40 -3.03
N SER A 557 15.64 -38.74 -1.97
CA SER A 557 16.49 -37.55 -2.10
C SER A 557 17.80 -37.80 -2.86
N ALA A 558 18.41 -38.99 -2.67
CA ALA A 558 19.61 -39.40 -3.40
C ALA A 558 19.35 -39.66 -4.90
N SER A 559 18.15 -40.13 -5.25
CA SER A 559 17.74 -40.29 -6.65
C SER A 559 17.33 -38.95 -7.30
N MET A 560 16.86 -38.00 -6.50
CA MET A 560 16.47 -36.64 -6.92
C MET A 560 17.67 -35.72 -7.21
N SER A 561 18.74 -35.81 -6.41
CA SER A 561 19.95 -34.98 -6.58
C SER A 561 20.69 -35.21 -7.91
N PHE A 562 20.35 -36.28 -8.64
CA PHE A 562 20.93 -36.59 -9.95
C PHE A 562 20.19 -35.95 -11.13
N LEU A 563 18.99 -35.39 -10.94
CA LEU A 563 18.10 -35.00 -12.04
C LEU A 563 17.81 -33.50 -12.15
N TYR A 564 17.97 -32.68 -11.09
CA TYR A 564 17.57 -31.26 -11.15
C TYR A 564 18.60 -30.31 -10.53
N GLY A 565 19.38 -29.67 -11.40
CA GLY A 565 20.02 -28.38 -11.13
C GLY A 565 19.24 -27.28 -11.84
N GLY A 566 18.14 -26.81 -11.26
CA GLY A 566 17.39 -25.65 -11.75
C GLY A 566 15.88 -25.69 -11.47
N GLY A 567 15.35 -24.60 -10.91
CA GLY A 567 13.93 -24.24 -10.89
C GLY A 567 13.02 -25.05 -9.96
N TYR A 568 12.64 -24.49 -8.82
CA TYR A 568 11.60 -25.03 -7.95
C TYR A 568 10.21 -24.81 -8.60
N GLU A 569 9.69 -25.81 -9.32
CA GLU A 569 8.26 -25.90 -9.64
C GLU A 569 7.60 -27.04 -8.84
N ASN A 570 6.42 -26.75 -8.30
CA ASN A 570 5.65 -27.49 -7.28
C ASN A 570 5.11 -28.88 -7.71
N SER A 571 5.88 -29.71 -8.42
CA SER A 571 5.41 -31.02 -8.92
C SER A 571 5.99 -32.26 -8.23
N TRP A 572 6.77 -32.11 -7.15
CA TRP A 572 7.38 -33.24 -6.42
C TRP A 572 6.39 -34.19 -5.72
N GLN A 573 5.10 -33.83 -5.67
CA GLN A 573 4.10 -34.40 -4.77
C GLN A 573 3.36 -35.60 -5.38
N ASP A 574 3.19 -35.63 -6.71
CA ASP A 574 2.58 -36.77 -7.43
C ASP A 574 3.55 -37.96 -7.60
N ASP A 575 4.86 -37.71 -7.44
CA ASP A 575 5.89 -38.74 -7.60
C ASP A 575 6.06 -39.61 -6.35
N TRP A 576 5.55 -39.25 -5.16
CA TRP A 576 5.75 -40.07 -3.96
C TRP A 576 5.12 -41.46 -4.11
N SER A 577 5.93 -42.49 -3.87
CA SER A 577 5.48 -43.88 -3.97
C SER A 577 4.33 -44.17 -2.99
N SER A 578 3.45 -45.10 -3.38
CA SER A 578 2.34 -45.58 -2.55
C SER A 578 2.80 -46.11 -1.18
N GLU A 579 4.04 -46.59 -1.09
CA GLU A 579 4.68 -47.02 0.15
C GLU A 579 4.90 -45.86 1.12
N VAL A 580 5.40 -44.71 0.65
CA VAL A 580 5.62 -43.55 1.54
C VAL A 580 4.30 -42.95 1.98
N LYS A 581 3.29 -42.88 1.09
CA LYS A 581 1.92 -42.49 1.45
C LYS A 581 1.33 -43.41 2.55
N ASN A 582 1.61 -44.72 2.50
CA ASN A 582 1.18 -45.66 3.53
C ASN A 582 1.91 -45.45 4.88
N LEU A 583 3.23 -45.26 4.83
CA LEU A 583 4.04 -45.00 6.03
C LEU A 583 3.65 -43.68 6.70
N ALA A 584 3.37 -42.65 5.90
CA ALA A 584 2.86 -41.36 6.31
C ALA A 584 1.49 -41.49 7.04
N GLY A 585 0.55 -42.25 6.48
CA GLY A 585 -0.72 -42.55 7.15
C GLY A 585 -0.54 -43.33 8.47
N LYS A 586 0.41 -44.26 8.54
CA LYS A 586 0.77 -44.96 9.79
C LYS A 586 1.37 -44.00 10.81
N LEU A 587 2.22 -43.07 10.39
CA LEU A 587 2.83 -42.07 11.25
C LEU A 587 1.74 -41.21 11.90
N ARG A 588 0.79 -40.72 11.10
CA ARG A 588 -0.37 -39.98 11.59
C ARG A 588 -1.14 -40.76 12.67
N LEU A 589 -1.45 -42.03 12.43
CA LEU A 589 -2.16 -42.87 13.42
C LEU A 589 -1.38 -43.02 14.73
N MET A 590 -0.05 -43.13 14.66
CA MET A 590 0.80 -43.22 15.85
C MET A 590 0.89 -41.89 16.60
N LEU A 591 0.96 -40.77 15.89
CA LEU A 591 0.91 -39.43 16.47
C LEU A 591 -0.42 -39.17 17.17
N ILE A 592 -1.55 -39.60 16.58
CA ILE A 592 -2.87 -39.52 17.20
C ILE A 592 -2.87 -40.37 18.50
N LYS A 593 -2.41 -41.62 18.42
CA LYS A 593 -2.45 -42.57 19.54
C LYS A 593 -1.57 -42.16 20.71
N TYR A 594 -0.31 -41.81 20.44
CA TYR A 594 0.71 -41.64 21.48
C TYR A 594 0.96 -40.18 21.86
N ARG A 595 0.57 -39.23 20.99
CA ARG A 595 0.80 -37.80 21.20
C ARG A 595 -0.46 -36.95 21.17
N ASN A 596 -1.62 -37.53 20.80
CA ASN A 596 -2.89 -36.83 20.68
C ASN A 596 -2.82 -35.63 19.70
N ILE A 597 -2.09 -35.78 18.59
CA ILE A 597 -1.96 -34.78 17.50
C ILE A 597 -2.16 -35.47 16.14
N GLY A 598 -2.49 -34.73 15.09
CA GLY A 598 -2.73 -35.32 13.75
C GLY A 598 -4.20 -35.61 13.43
N HIS A 599 -5.14 -35.14 14.26
CA HIS A 599 -6.58 -35.36 14.01
C HIS A 599 -7.05 -34.72 12.71
N ASP A 600 -7.91 -35.43 11.98
CA ASP A 600 -8.71 -34.89 10.88
C ASP A 600 -10.05 -34.39 11.44
N TRP A 601 -10.16 -33.09 11.62
CA TRP A 601 -11.34 -32.39 12.12
C TRP A 601 -12.43 -32.22 11.06
N LYS A 602 -12.14 -32.51 9.78
CA LYS A 602 -13.11 -32.44 8.66
C LYS A 602 -13.86 -31.12 8.57
N PHE A 603 -13.18 -30.01 8.84
CA PHE A 603 -13.79 -28.69 8.75
C PHE A 603 -14.39 -28.45 7.37
N THR A 604 -15.59 -27.90 7.33
CA THR A 604 -16.18 -27.32 6.11
C THR A 604 -15.35 -26.12 5.65
N GLU A 605 -15.51 -25.71 4.39
CA GLU A 605 -14.85 -24.51 3.86
C GLU A 605 -15.15 -23.27 4.72
N ARG A 606 -16.43 -23.06 5.07
CA ARG A 606 -16.85 -22.01 5.99
C ARG A 606 -16.16 -22.09 7.36
N GLN A 607 -16.00 -23.28 7.92
CA GLN A 607 -15.32 -23.44 9.21
C GLN A 607 -13.83 -23.14 9.11
N ARG A 608 -13.17 -23.52 8.00
CA ARG A 608 -11.78 -23.14 7.74
C ARG A 608 -11.62 -21.62 7.72
N ASP A 609 -12.50 -20.91 7.02
CA ASP A 609 -12.52 -19.44 6.99
C ASP A 609 -12.69 -18.84 8.39
N LEU A 610 -13.62 -19.38 9.20
CA LEU A 610 -13.88 -18.89 10.55
C LEU A 610 -12.69 -19.11 11.50
N VAL A 611 -11.99 -20.24 11.43
CA VAL A 611 -10.82 -20.46 12.30
C VAL A 611 -9.62 -19.64 11.83
N GLN A 612 -9.41 -19.51 10.52
CA GLN A 612 -8.41 -18.61 9.96
C GLN A 612 -8.65 -17.16 10.38
N GLN A 613 -9.91 -16.73 10.37
CA GLN A 613 -10.36 -15.46 10.92
C GLN A 613 -10.03 -15.34 12.41
N TYR A 614 -10.40 -16.34 13.22
CA TYR A 614 -10.15 -16.35 14.66
C TYR A 614 -8.66 -16.24 14.97
N TYR A 615 -7.81 -16.98 14.25
CA TYR A 615 -6.36 -16.92 14.41
C TYR A 615 -5.80 -15.52 14.10
N ASN A 616 -6.17 -14.95 12.95
CA ASN A 616 -5.70 -13.62 12.53
C ASN A 616 -6.19 -12.51 13.48
N ALA A 617 -7.41 -12.61 13.99
CA ALA A 617 -7.96 -11.67 14.96
C ALA A 617 -7.23 -11.79 16.32
N ASN A 618 -6.85 -12.99 16.75
CA ASN A 618 -6.02 -13.19 17.93
C ASN A 618 -4.59 -12.65 17.74
N LYS A 619 -3.99 -12.79 16.55
CA LYS A 619 -2.69 -12.17 16.24
C LYS A 619 -2.74 -10.65 16.41
N LEU A 620 -3.80 -10.02 15.91
CA LEU A 620 -4.00 -8.58 16.03
C LEU A 620 -4.26 -8.16 17.48
N LEU A 621 -5.06 -8.93 18.23
CA LEU A 621 -5.28 -8.71 19.65
C LEU A 621 -3.99 -8.81 20.46
N VAL A 622 -3.18 -9.83 20.19
CA VAL A 622 -1.89 -10.06 20.82
C VAL A 622 -0.96 -8.87 20.58
N TYR A 623 -0.89 -8.37 19.34
CA TYR A 623 -0.14 -7.14 19.04
C TYR A 623 -0.61 -5.92 19.86
N CYS A 624 -1.92 -5.79 20.11
CA CYS A 624 -2.47 -4.74 20.96
C CYS A 624 -2.09 -4.87 22.45
N LEU A 625 -1.65 -6.04 22.94
CA LEU A 625 -1.25 -6.22 24.35
C LEU A 625 0.02 -5.44 24.73
N ASN A 626 0.75 -4.93 23.75
CA ASN A 626 1.91 -4.05 23.98
C ASN A 626 1.54 -2.75 24.73
N SER A 627 0.31 -2.24 24.60
CA SER A 627 -0.15 -1.04 25.31
C SER A 627 -1.04 -1.32 26.53
N ALA A 628 -1.32 -2.59 26.84
CA ALA A 628 -2.19 -2.99 27.93
C ALA A 628 -1.54 -2.82 29.32
N SER A 629 -2.35 -2.60 30.37
CA SER A 629 -1.89 -2.81 31.74
C SER A 629 -1.60 -4.29 32.01
N ASP A 630 -0.82 -4.56 33.06
CA ASP A 630 -0.46 -5.93 33.44
C ASP A 630 -1.70 -6.78 33.78
N GLU A 631 -2.74 -6.17 34.37
CA GLU A 631 -3.98 -6.87 34.69
C GLU A 631 -4.77 -7.28 33.44
N VAL A 632 -4.92 -6.37 32.48
CA VAL A 632 -5.62 -6.65 31.22
C VAL A 632 -4.81 -7.66 30.39
N ARG A 633 -3.49 -7.48 30.33
CA ARG A 633 -2.58 -8.39 29.63
C ARG A 633 -2.68 -9.80 30.19
N SER A 634 -2.50 -9.96 31.51
CA SER A 634 -2.57 -11.26 32.18
C SER A 634 -3.94 -11.93 31.96
N HIS A 635 -5.03 -11.18 32.04
CA HIS A 635 -6.37 -11.74 31.80
C HIS A 635 -6.57 -12.22 30.37
N ILE A 636 -6.19 -11.40 29.38
CA ILE A 636 -6.32 -11.77 27.97
C ILE A 636 -5.42 -12.96 27.66
N GLU A 637 -4.17 -12.97 28.13
CA GLU A 637 -3.25 -14.10 27.98
C GLU A 637 -3.81 -15.39 28.59
N ASP A 638 -4.38 -15.33 29.79
CA ASP A 638 -4.97 -16.49 30.46
C ASP A 638 -6.17 -17.07 29.71
N THR A 639 -6.91 -16.22 28.98
CA THR A 639 -8.14 -16.58 28.25
C THR A 639 -7.97 -16.71 26.73
N LEU A 640 -6.77 -16.43 26.20
CA LEU A 640 -6.47 -16.47 24.77
C LEU A 640 -6.58 -17.90 24.23
N LEU A 641 -7.26 -18.09 23.09
CA LEU A 641 -7.41 -19.40 22.42
C LEU A 641 -8.10 -20.47 23.28
N LEU A 642 -8.96 -20.06 24.20
CA LEU A 642 -9.78 -20.98 25.01
C LEU A 642 -11.18 -21.16 24.42
N PRO A 643 -11.84 -22.31 24.65
CA PRO A 643 -13.25 -22.46 24.36
C PRO A 643 -14.09 -21.54 25.27
N ILE A 644 -15.26 -21.10 24.80
CA ILE A 644 -16.14 -20.16 25.51
C ILE A 644 -16.46 -20.64 26.93
N ALA A 645 -16.75 -21.92 27.10
CA ALA A 645 -17.05 -22.53 28.40
C ALA A 645 -15.88 -22.40 29.42
N GLU A 646 -14.64 -22.28 28.96
CA GLU A 646 -13.48 -22.03 29.81
C GLU A 646 -13.27 -20.53 30.05
N ILE A 647 -13.57 -19.68 29.08
CA ILE A 647 -13.50 -18.22 29.21
C ILE A 647 -14.51 -17.73 30.26
N GLU A 648 -15.74 -18.24 30.24
CA GLU A 648 -16.81 -17.88 31.18
C GLU A 648 -16.45 -18.19 32.65
N LYS A 649 -15.59 -19.18 32.89
CA LYS A 649 -15.09 -19.52 34.25
C LYS A 649 -14.08 -18.51 34.78
N ARG A 650 -13.54 -17.66 33.91
CA ARG A 650 -12.51 -16.67 34.20
C ARG A 650 -13.04 -15.29 33.83
N PRO A 651 -14.12 -14.76 34.46
CA PRO A 651 -14.64 -13.45 34.11
C PRO A 651 -13.59 -12.36 34.40
N PHE A 652 -13.45 -11.40 33.49
CA PHE A 652 -12.68 -10.19 33.80
C PHE A 652 -13.40 -9.44 34.93
N LYS A 653 -12.71 -9.27 36.05
CA LYS A 653 -13.21 -8.46 37.15
C LYS A 653 -12.80 -7.02 36.86
N ASN A 654 -13.76 -6.19 36.45
CA ASN A 654 -13.58 -4.74 36.53
C ASN A 654 -13.45 -4.33 37.99
#